data_AF-B4WSF3-F1
#
_entry.id   AF-B4WSF3-F1
#
_cell.length_a   1.000
_cell.length_b   1.000
_cell.length_c   1.000
_cell.angle_alpha   90.00
_cell.angle_beta   90.00
_cell.angle_gamma   90.00
#
_symmetry.space_group_name_H-M   'P 1'
#
loop_
_entity.id
_entity.type
_entity.pdbx_description
1 polymer ?
#
loop_
_entity_poly.entity_id
_entity_poly.type
_entity_poly.pdbx_seq_one_letter_code
_entity_poly.pdbx_strand_id
1 'polypeptide(L)'
;MTKDELLRLIDEAAADGRSTLDLAGMGIDELPPEIGKLTKLKTLVLGLWDKQRRRRGNNLQTLPDEIGRLTELRSLFLAYNQFEEIPEVVGRLRKLRSLNLSSNQLSTLPEVVGQLQSLTSLYLRSNQLSTLPEVVGQLQSLTSLDLSSNQLSTLPEVVGQQSLTSLNLRSNQLSTLPEVVGQLQSLTSLDLSSNQLSTLPEVVGQLQSLTSLDLSFNQLSTLPEVVGQLQSLTSLNLSSNQLSTLPEVVGQLQSLTSLDLSSNQLSTLPEVVGQLQSLTSLYLRSNQLSTLPEAVGQLQSLTSLDLSSNQLSTLPEVVGQLQSLTSLNLRSNQLSTLPEVVGQLQSLTSLYLSSNQLSTLPEAVGQLQSLTSLNLSSNQLSTLPEVVGQLQSLTSLDLSSNQLSTLPEVVGQLQSLTSLYLRSNQLSTLPEAVGQLQSLTSLDLSSNQLSTLPEVVGQLQSLTSLNLRSNQLSTLPEAVGQLQSLTSLDLSSNQLSTLPEVVGQLQSLTSLDLRSNQLSTLPEVVGQLQSLTSLDLSSNQLSTLPEVVGQLQSLTSLYLRSNQLSTLPEVIGQLQSLTSLDLSDNQLSELPRQICQLDTLCSLFLGGNFLEQLPAELSRLLHLEKLSLGSASLIFDSYYHNVLRAFGASKQGNKLTHISDCLFSLPSLEVLDLSFNQLSRVDSKIQSLEKLKQIDLRGNPLPIPPEILGGNRAGAQPGEIAKIFSFYFQLQAEEGSVPLYEAKLILVGEGGAGKTSLAKKVDNSDYELPKDEKSTEGIDVIRWDFSLSDGDTFRVNIWDFGGQEIYHATHQFFLTKRSLYLLVADTRAENTDFYYWLKIVELLTDSSPVLIIKNEKQDRQCEIDEGLFKSQFNNLKDSFSTNLKDNRGLDKIKDAIRYHISTLPHVGNPLPKIWVRVRAALENYSQNCNTITVEQYCDLCRQNGFIDKAQMLFLSSYLHDLGVCLHFQDDKLLKRTVILKPEWATTAVYKVADSDTVRKNKGRFTEADTAEIWSDSQYSDLRDELLQLMMRFKLAYELPNSPGNYIAPQLLPVSKPQYDWNSTDNLILRYRYDFMPKGILTRFIVETHPLIEDQNHVWKNGVVLADKWAKAEVIENYPQKEIQVRVSGGNRKPLLEKIRYELWKIHESYERLQYKELIPCNCTECQSSHNESEFYSYDLLQRYIAKRRYTIECRASIEQVDVRRLISDITDQAVRDDIAAADNYFDNRVIHNTVNQYADGDNFAGNKAEGDSIDTQINR
;
A
#
# COMPACT_ATOMS: atom_id res chain seq x y z
N MET A 1 39.09 -6.54 -22.62
CA MET A 1 40.46 -6.73 -23.15
C MET A 1 40.31 -7.20 -24.58
N THR A 2 41.09 -6.67 -25.52
CA THR A 2 40.98 -7.07 -26.93
C THR A 2 41.65 -8.43 -27.18
N LYS A 3 41.28 -9.11 -28.28
CA LYS A 3 41.85 -10.42 -28.66
C LYS A 3 43.37 -10.36 -28.84
N ASP A 4 43.88 -9.29 -29.45
CA ASP A 4 45.32 -9.11 -29.70
C ASP A 4 46.11 -8.91 -28.41
N GLU A 5 45.55 -8.18 -27.44
CA GLU A 5 46.16 -8.01 -26.11
C GLU A 5 46.23 -9.35 -25.36
N LEU A 6 45.17 -10.15 -25.43
CA LEU A 6 45.13 -11.48 -24.83
C LEU A 6 46.17 -12.43 -25.46
N LEU A 7 46.29 -12.43 -26.79
CA LEU A 7 47.30 -13.23 -27.49
C LEU A 7 48.73 -12.86 -27.10
N ARG A 8 49.05 -11.56 -27.04
CA ARG A 8 50.37 -11.09 -26.58
C ARG A 8 50.66 -11.53 -25.15
N LEU A 9 49.69 -11.40 -24.25
CA LEU A 9 49.85 -11.78 -22.85
C LEU A 9 50.03 -13.30 -22.68
N ILE A 10 49.37 -14.12 -23.50
CA ILE A 10 49.60 -15.57 -23.55
C ILE A 10 51.01 -15.88 -24.05
N ASP A 11 51.47 -15.23 -25.11
CA ASP A 11 52.83 -15.46 -25.65
C ASP A 11 53.92 -15.02 -24.66
N GLU A 12 53.74 -13.90 -23.96
CA GLU A 12 54.61 -13.46 -22.86
C GLU A 12 54.62 -14.47 -21.71
N ALA A 13 53.44 -14.91 -21.28
CA ALA A 13 53.33 -15.91 -20.22
C ALA A 13 53.99 -17.25 -20.60
N ALA A 14 53.96 -17.62 -21.89
CA ALA A 14 54.61 -18.82 -22.41
C ALA A 14 56.14 -18.67 -22.40
N ALA A 15 56.67 -17.52 -22.83
CA ALA A 15 58.10 -17.22 -22.82
C ALA A 15 58.66 -17.19 -21.39
N ASP A 16 57.91 -16.59 -20.46
CA ASP A 16 58.24 -16.49 -19.04
C ASP A 16 58.12 -17.84 -18.30
N GLY A 17 57.41 -18.81 -18.86
CA GLY A 17 57.10 -20.08 -18.21
C GLY A 17 56.24 -19.92 -16.94
N ARG A 18 55.27 -18.99 -16.97
CA ARG A 18 54.44 -18.66 -15.79
C ARG A 18 53.69 -19.88 -15.26
N SER A 19 53.65 -20.01 -13.93
CA SER A 19 52.88 -21.05 -13.26
C SER A 19 51.43 -20.65 -12.98
N THR A 20 51.11 -19.36 -13.02
CA THR A 20 49.77 -18.83 -12.74
C THR A 20 49.41 -17.77 -13.77
N LEU A 21 48.16 -17.80 -14.23
CA LEU A 21 47.59 -16.82 -15.14
C LEU A 21 46.20 -16.41 -14.64
N ASP A 22 46.03 -15.12 -14.32
CA ASP A 22 44.74 -14.54 -13.92
C ASP A 22 44.23 -13.58 -14.98
N LEU A 23 43.09 -13.95 -15.57
CA LEU A 23 42.37 -13.22 -16.61
C LEU A 23 40.95 -12.85 -16.16
N ALA A 24 40.62 -12.99 -14.87
CA ALA A 24 39.28 -12.74 -14.36
C ALA A 24 38.87 -11.26 -14.45
N GLY A 25 37.62 -10.97 -14.83
CA GLY A 25 37.11 -9.58 -14.88
C GLY A 25 37.66 -8.75 -16.03
N MET A 26 38.28 -9.37 -17.03
CA MET A 26 38.92 -8.66 -18.15
C MET A 26 37.97 -8.39 -19.32
N GLY A 27 36.72 -8.83 -19.22
CA GLY A 27 35.71 -8.70 -20.30
C GLY A 27 36.12 -9.49 -21.54
N ILE A 28 36.52 -10.75 -21.35
CA ILE A 28 36.89 -11.67 -22.43
C ILE A 28 35.64 -12.42 -22.89
N ASP A 29 35.37 -12.42 -24.18
CA ASP A 29 34.24 -13.16 -24.76
C ASP A 29 34.64 -14.56 -25.26
N GLU A 30 35.91 -14.74 -25.68
CA GLU A 30 36.42 -16.02 -26.19
C GLU A 30 37.86 -16.26 -25.70
N LEU A 31 38.15 -17.49 -25.24
CA LEU A 31 39.51 -17.91 -24.89
C LEU A 31 40.20 -18.53 -26.11
N PRO A 32 41.32 -17.97 -26.61
CA PRO A 32 41.93 -18.43 -27.84
C PRO A 32 42.67 -19.78 -27.67
N PRO A 33 42.75 -20.63 -28.72
CA PRO A 33 43.48 -21.91 -28.72
C PRO A 33 44.94 -21.83 -28.26
N GLU A 34 45.59 -20.68 -28.46
CA GLU A 34 46.97 -20.41 -28.07
C GLU A 34 47.21 -20.58 -26.57
N ILE A 35 46.16 -20.57 -25.73
CA ILE A 35 46.27 -20.91 -24.31
C ILE A 35 47.00 -22.24 -24.09
N GLY A 36 46.87 -23.20 -25.03
CA GLY A 36 47.56 -24.49 -25.00
C GLY A 36 49.09 -24.43 -25.10
N LYS A 37 49.69 -23.27 -25.43
CA LYS A 37 51.15 -23.07 -25.38
C LYS A 37 51.69 -23.09 -23.94
N LEU A 38 50.85 -22.78 -22.95
CA LEU A 38 51.22 -22.61 -21.54
C LEU A 38 51.38 -23.94 -20.78
N THR A 39 52.07 -24.93 -21.35
CA THR A 39 52.16 -26.30 -20.80
C THR A 39 52.71 -26.42 -19.37
N LYS A 40 53.39 -25.39 -18.84
CA LYS A 40 53.90 -25.33 -17.44
C LYS A 40 52.90 -24.73 -16.44
N LEU A 41 51.74 -24.25 -16.90
CA LEU A 41 50.75 -23.55 -16.07
C LEU A 41 50.15 -24.50 -15.03
N LYS A 42 50.08 -24.02 -13.78
CA LYS A 42 49.50 -24.74 -12.64
C LYS A 42 48.17 -24.15 -12.19
N THR A 43 47.96 -22.85 -12.41
CA THR A 43 46.71 -22.18 -12.03
C THR A 43 46.23 -21.29 -13.18
N LEU A 44 45.01 -21.53 -13.63
CA LEU A 44 44.34 -20.70 -14.61
C LEU A 44 43.06 -20.13 -13.99
N VAL A 45 42.93 -18.82 -14.03
CA VAL A 45 41.82 -18.10 -13.45
C VAL A 45 41.14 -17.28 -14.54
N LEU A 46 39.96 -17.72 -14.96
CA LEU A 46 39.10 -17.05 -15.93
C LEU A 46 37.88 -16.43 -15.25
N GLY A 47 37.69 -16.69 -13.97
CA GLY A 47 36.54 -16.22 -13.23
C GLY A 47 36.58 -16.60 -11.76
N LEU A 48 36.38 -15.62 -10.86
CA LEU A 48 36.35 -15.86 -9.41
C LEU A 48 35.55 -14.81 -8.62
N TRP A 49 35.22 -15.15 -7.38
CA TRP A 49 34.79 -14.20 -6.36
C TRP A 49 36.00 -13.75 -5.54
N ASP A 50 36.41 -12.50 -5.67
CA ASP A 50 37.62 -12.01 -5.01
C ASP A 50 37.44 -11.70 -3.52
N LYS A 51 38.54 -11.46 -2.81
CA LYS A 51 38.55 -11.14 -1.38
C LYS A 51 37.88 -9.80 -1.04
N GLN A 52 37.69 -8.91 -2.02
CA GLN A 52 36.97 -7.64 -1.86
C GLN A 52 35.47 -7.78 -2.14
N ARG A 53 34.96 -9.02 -2.26
CA ARG A 53 33.57 -9.35 -2.62
C ARG A 53 33.16 -8.85 -4.01
N ARG A 54 34.11 -8.72 -4.93
CA ARG A 54 33.81 -8.38 -6.33
C ARG A 54 33.72 -9.64 -7.17
N ARG A 55 32.69 -9.70 -8.01
CA ARG A 55 32.51 -10.72 -9.03
C ARG A 55 33.45 -10.38 -10.20
N ARG A 56 34.51 -11.15 -10.39
CA ARG A 56 35.44 -11.00 -11.52
C ARG A 56 35.17 -12.11 -12.53
N GLY A 57 34.08 -11.97 -13.28
CA GLY A 57 33.68 -12.88 -14.34
C GLY A 57 34.20 -12.44 -15.72
N ASN A 58 34.02 -13.30 -16.71
CA ASN A 58 34.15 -12.96 -18.13
C ASN A 58 32.83 -13.37 -18.84
N ASN A 59 32.78 -13.25 -20.17
CA ASN A 59 31.59 -13.62 -20.96
C ASN A 59 31.81 -14.95 -21.70
N LEU A 60 32.66 -15.84 -21.18
CA LEU A 60 33.04 -17.07 -21.88
C LEU A 60 31.86 -18.05 -21.91
N GLN A 61 31.57 -18.60 -23.09
CA GLN A 61 30.54 -19.63 -23.29
C GLN A 61 31.13 -21.03 -23.44
N THR A 62 32.36 -21.14 -23.97
CA THR A 62 33.04 -22.42 -24.24
C THR A 62 34.54 -22.34 -23.94
N LEU A 63 35.18 -23.50 -23.75
CA LEU A 63 36.63 -23.62 -23.64
C LEU A 63 37.20 -24.25 -24.91
N PRO A 64 38.34 -23.77 -25.44
CA PRO A 64 39.01 -24.39 -26.57
C PRO A 64 39.58 -25.77 -26.20
N ASP A 65 39.59 -26.71 -27.15
CA ASP A 65 40.10 -28.08 -26.96
C ASP A 65 41.57 -28.12 -26.49
N GLU A 66 42.35 -27.10 -26.87
CA GLU A 66 43.74 -26.91 -26.48
C GLU A 66 43.95 -26.78 -24.97
N ILE A 67 42.90 -26.47 -24.18
CA ILE A 67 42.98 -26.48 -22.73
C ILE A 67 43.46 -27.84 -22.20
N GLY A 68 43.13 -28.93 -22.90
CA GLY A 68 43.56 -30.29 -22.57
C GLY A 68 45.07 -30.52 -22.71
N ARG A 69 45.84 -29.60 -23.30
CA ARG A 69 47.32 -29.64 -23.35
C ARG A 69 47.98 -29.16 -22.05
N LEU A 70 47.23 -28.50 -21.16
CA LEU A 70 47.73 -27.94 -19.91
C LEU A 70 47.84 -29.00 -18.81
N THR A 71 48.54 -30.10 -19.05
CA THR A 71 48.55 -31.29 -18.17
C THR A 71 49.15 -31.04 -16.78
N GLU A 72 49.86 -29.92 -16.57
CA GLU A 72 50.40 -29.50 -15.27
C GLU A 72 49.39 -28.72 -14.40
N LEU A 73 48.20 -28.43 -14.91
CA LEU A 73 47.19 -27.62 -14.23
C LEU A 73 46.69 -28.31 -12.95
N ARG A 74 46.66 -27.53 -11.86
CA ARG A 74 46.23 -27.91 -10.51
C ARG A 74 44.97 -27.16 -10.08
N SER A 75 44.76 -25.95 -10.59
CA SER A 75 43.57 -25.15 -10.28
C SER A 75 43.01 -24.50 -11.54
N LEU A 76 41.72 -24.68 -11.77
CA LEU A 76 40.98 -24.09 -12.89
C LEU A 76 39.74 -23.38 -12.33
N PHE A 77 39.73 -22.06 -12.44
CA PHE A 77 38.62 -21.23 -11.95
C PHE A 77 37.88 -20.57 -13.10
N LEU A 78 36.62 -20.96 -13.27
CA LEU A 78 35.73 -20.61 -14.39
C LEU A 78 34.46 -19.90 -13.91
N ALA A 79 34.45 -19.41 -12.67
CA ALA A 79 33.22 -18.91 -12.05
C ALA A 79 32.74 -17.60 -12.69
N TYR A 80 31.43 -17.32 -12.67
CA TYR A 80 30.86 -16.08 -13.26
C TYR A 80 31.15 -15.95 -14.76
N ASN A 81 30.83 -16.98 -15.52
CA ASN A 81 30.86 -16.98 -16.99
C ASN A 81 29.49 -17.43 -17.52
N GLN A 82 29.42 -17.87 -18.78
CA GLN A 82 28.22 -18.32 -19.47
C GLN A 82 28.35 -19.76 -19.97
N PHE A 83 29.11 -20.61 -19.28
CA PHE A 83 29.30 -22.02 -19.70
C PHE A 83 27.99 -22.81 -19.57
N GLU A 84 27.50 -23.35 -20.67
CA GLU A 84 26.38 -24.31 -20.70
C GLU A 84 26.87 -25.77 -20.59
N GLU A 85 28.08 -26.03 -21.08
CA GLU A 85 28.75 -27.33 -21.03
C GLU A 85 30.26 -27.20 -20.78
N ILE A 86 30.89 -28.31 -20.40
CA ILE A 86 32.35 -28.41 -20.23
C ILE A 86 32.89 -29.44 -21.23
N PRO A 87 33.90 -29.09 -22.05
CA PRO A 87 34.37 -29.99 -23.10
C PRO A 87 35.09 -31.22 -22.53
N GLU A 88 34.98 -32.34 -23.24
CA GLU A 88 35.52 -33.64 -22.82
C GLU A 88 37.03 -33.63 -22.56
N VAL A 89 37.76 -32.74 -23.24
CA VAL A 89 39.22 -32.60 -23.11
C VAL A 89 39.67 -32.22 -21.69
N VAL A 90 38.78 -31.66 -20.86
CA VAL A 90 39.07 -31.33 -19.46
C VAL A 90 39.46 -32.59 -18.68
N GLY A 91 38.94 -33.77 -19.04
CA GLY A 91 39.33 -35.06 -18.44
C GLY A 91 40.83 -35.40 -18.57
N ARG A 92 41.57 -34.75 -19.50
CA ARG A 92 43.02 -34.93 -19.65
C ARG A 92 43.83 -34.26 -18.54
N LEU A 93 43.24 -33.34 -17.77
CA LEU A 93 43.90 -32.56 -16.72
C LEU A 93 44.07 -33.35 -15.41
N ARG A 94 44.76 -34.50 -15.46
CA ARG A 94 44.84 -35.47 -14.35
C ARG A 94 45.51 -34.97 -13.06
N LYS A 95 46.21 -33.83 -13.12
CA LYS A 95 46.84 -33.16 -11.95
C LYS A 95 45.93 -32.12 -11.28
N LEU A 96 44.72 -31.90 -11.80
CA LEU A 96 43.78 -30.91 -11.30
C LEU A 96 43.32 -31.28 -9.88
N ARG A 97 43.45 -30.34 -8.96
CA ARG A 97 43.07 -30.45 -7.55
C ARG A 97 41.84 -29.61 -7.21
N SER A 98 41.67 -28.47 -7.89
CA SER A 98 40.52 -27.60 -7.67
C SER A 98 39.90 -27.17 -8.99
N LEU A 99 38.59 -27.39 -9.12
CA LEU A 99 37.78 -26.98 -10.26
C LEU A 99 36.61 -26.14 -9.75
N ASN A 100 36.55 -24.88 -10.16
CA ASN A 100 35.46 -23.98 -9.81
C ASN A 100 34.67 -23.61 -11.07
N LEU A 101 33.42 -24.06 -11.11
CA LEU A 101 32.45 -23.89 -12.19
C LEU A 101 31.23 -23.08 -11.74
N SER A 102 31.32 -22.42 -10.58
CA SER A 102 30.17 -21.75 -9.97
C SER A 102 29.64 -20.57 -10.78
N SER A 103 28.34 -20.28 -10.72
CA SER A 103 27.70 -19.16 -11.42
C SER A 103 27.90 -19.23 -12.94
N ASN A 104 27.45 -20.33 -13.53
CA ASN A 104 27.38 -20.58 -14.96
C ASN A 104 25.97 -21.08 -15.31
N GLN A 105 25.78 -21.69 -16.48
CA GLN A 105 24.50 -22.19 -16.98
C GLN A 105 24.52 -23.72 -17.17
N LEU A 106 25.36 -24.43 -16.41
CA LEU A 106 25.52 -25.88 -16.56
C LEU A 106 24.23 -26.60 -16.17
N SER A 107 23.64 -27.34 -17.12
CA SER A 107 22.50 -28.23 -16.87
C SER A 107 22.92 -29.66 -16.52
N THR A 108 24.12 -30.07 -16.96
CA THR A 108 24.73 -31.38 -16.68
C THR A 108 26.24 -31.24 -16.46
N LEU A 109 26.87 -32.30 -15.96
CA LEU A 109 28.33 -32.42 -15.84
C LEU A 109 28.78 -33.62 -16.70
N PRO A 110 29.84 -33.48 -17.52
CA PRO A 110 30.24 -34.56 -18.42
C PRO A 110 30.91 -35.72 -17.69
N GLU A 111 30.72 -36.95 -18.20
CA GLU A 111 31.25 -38.20 -17.63
C GLU A 111 32.78 -38.20 -17.48
N VAL A 112 33.50 -37.44 -18.32
CA VAL A 112 34.96 -37.32 -18.26
C VAL A 112 35.49 -36.71 -16.96
N VAL A 113 34.64 -36.02 -16.18
CA VAL A 113 35.05 -35.46 -14.87
C VAL A 113 35.53 -36.56 -13.92
N GLY A 114 35.00 -37.78 -14.03
CA GLY A 114 35.49 -38.94 -13.27
C GLY A 114 36.97 -39.27 -13.49
N GLN A 115 37.60 -38.79 -14.58
CA GLN A 115 39.03 -39.00 -14.84
C GLN A 115 39.95 -38.10 -14.00
N LEU A 116 39.40 -37.09 -13.31
CA LEU A 116 40.15 -36.11 -12.52
C LEU A 116 40.51 -36.63 -11.11
N GLN A 117 41.25 -37.73 -11.05
CA GLN A 117 41.52 -38.49 -9.81
C GLN A 117 42.29 -37.71 -8.72
N SER A 118 42.95 -36.60 -9.07
CA SER A 118 43.63 -35.70 -8.11
C SER A 118 42.72 -34.62 -7.52
N LEU A 119 41.44 -34.55 -7.92
CA LEU A 119 40.54 -33.46 -7.55
C LEU A 119 40.16 -33.55 -6.08
N THR A 120 40.45 -32.49 -5.33
CA THR A 120 40.12 -32.34 -3.90
C THR A 120 38.93 -31.42 -3.66
N SER A 121 38.66 -30.49 -4.58
CA SER A 121 37.59 -29.51 -4.44
C SER A 121 36.87 -29.27 -5.77
N LEU A 122 35.55 -29.46 -5.76
CA LEU A 122 34.67 -29.23 -6.90
C LEU A 122 33.55 -28.25 -6.50
N TYR A 123 33.54 -27.07 -7.12
CA TYR A 123 32.52 -26.04 -6.89
C TYR A 123 31.61 -25.92 -8.12
N LEU A 124 30.33 -26.16 -7.93
CA LEU A 124 29.28 -26.16 -8.97
C LEU A 124 28.11 -25.25 -8.58
N ARG A 125 28.31 -24.36 -7.61
CA ARG A 125 27.27 -23.49 -7.06
C ARG A 125 26.59 -22.64 -8.13
N SER A 126 25.28 -22.37 -8.02
CA SER A 126 24.54 -21.45 -8.91
C SER A 126 24.66 -21.86 -10.38
N ASN A 127 24.20 -23.08 -10.68
CA ASN A 127 24.04 -23.62 -12.02
C ASN A 127 22.59 -24.13 -12.17
N GLN A 128 22.32 -24.94 -13.20
CA GLN A 128 21.01 -25.51 -13.51
C GLN A 128 21.03 -27.05 -13.39
N LEU A 129 21.91 -27.61 -12.56
CA LEU A 129 22.05 -29.06 -12.42
C LEU A 129 20.81 -29.66 -11.77
N SER A 130 20.10 -30.53 -12.50
CA SER A 130 18.99 -31.33 -11.97
C SER A 130 19.43 -32.69 -11.43
N THR A 131 20.56 -33.20 -11.91
CA THR A 131 21.19 -34.45 -11.47
C THR A 131 22.72 -34.32 -11.41
N LEU A 132 23.38 -35.25 -10.73
CA LEU A 132 24.83 -35.39 -10.70
C LEU A 132 25.20 -36.76 -11.31
N PRO A 133 26.17 -36.85 -12.24
CA PRO A 133 26.51 -38.11 -12.88
C PRO A 133 27.23 -39.05 -11.90
N GLU A 134 27.08 -40.37 -12.10
CA GLU A 134 27.62 -41.38 -11.19
C GLU A 134 29.16 -41.36 -11.13
N VAL A 135 29.83 -40.92 -12.19
CA VAL A 135 31.29 -40.79 -12.21
C VAL A 135 31.86 -39.85 -11.15
N VAL A 136 31.06 -38.93 -10.58
CA VAL A 136 31.54 -38.08 -9.49
C VAL A 136 31.95 -38.93 -8.28
N GLY A 137 31.26 -40.05 -8.01
CA GLY A 137 31.65 -40.99 -6.95
C GLY A 137 33.03 -41.64 -7.16
N GLN A 138 33.58 -41.64 -8.38
CA GLN A 138 34.91 -42.17 -8.68
C GLN A 138 36.05 -41.24 -8.25
N LEU A 139 35.75 -40.01 -7.80
CA LEU A 139 36.75 -39.02 -7.37
C LEU A 139 37.25 -39.27 -5.95
N GLN A 140 38.17 -40.23 -5.80
CA GLN A 140 38.65 -40.71 -4.50
C GLN A 140 39.38 -39.65 -3.64
N SER A 141 39.93 -38.61 -4.26
CA SER A 141 40.63 -37.52 -3.56
C SER A 141 39.71 -36.37 -3.13
N LEU A 142 38.42 -36.41 -3.47
CA LEU A 142 37.49 -35.30 -3.28
C LEU A 142 37.15 -35.14 -1.80
N THR A 143 37.44 -33.96 -1.25
CA THR A 143 37.14 -33.62 0.16
C THR A 143 36.09 -32.51 0.29
N SER A 144 35.90 -31.68 -0.73
CA SER A 144 34.91 -30.60 -0.73
C SER A 144 34.10 -30.59 -2.01
N LEU A 145 32.78 -30.64 -1.86
CA LEU A 145 31.81 -30.61 -2.95
C LEU A 145 30.73 -29.57 -2.65
N ASP A 146 30.65 -28.53 -3.49
CA ASP A 146 29.63 -27.49 -3.40
C ASP A 146 28.68 -27.56 -4.60
N LEU A 147 27.45 -27.97 -4.33
CA LEU A 147 26.34 -28.11 -5.26
C LEU A 147 25.23 -27.10 -4.98
N SER A 148 25.49 -26.06 -4.20
CA SER A 148 24.46 -25.13 -3.75
C SER A 148 23.80 -24.33 -4.88
N SER A 149 22.55 -23.90 -4.71
CA SER A 149 21.80 -23.12 -5.71
C SER A 149 21.72 -23.83 -7.07
N ASN A 150 21.26 -25.08 -7.07
CA ASN A 150 20.99 -25.88 -8.27
C ASN A 150 19.53 -26.37 -8.24
N GLN A 151 19.20 -27.38 -9.06
CA GLN A 151 17.87 -27.96 -9.17
C GLN A 151 17.86 -29.44 -8.77
N LEU A 152 18.81 -29.87 -7.92
CA LEU A 152 18.95 -31.28 -7.54
C LEU A 152 17.75 -31.73 -6.70
N SER A 153 17.11 -32.83 -7.13
CA SER A 153 16.05 -33.50 -6.38
C SER A 153 16.52 -34.74 -5.62
N THR A 154 17.70 -35.27 -5.96
CA THR A 154 18.37 -36.40 -5.28
C THR A 154 19.89 -36.36 -5.52
N LEU A 155 20.63 -37.25 -4.84
CA LEU A 155 22.06 -37.53 -5.08
C LEU A 155 22.25 -38.99 -5.53
N PRO A 156 23.22 -39.26 -6.41
CA PRO A 156 23.51 -40.63 -6.84
C PRO A 156 24.17 -41.42 -5.71
N GLU A 157 23.89 -42.73 -5.63
CA GLU A 157 24.35 -43.62 -4.55
C GLU A 157 25.88 -43.60 -4.38
N VAL A 158 26.61 -43.47 -5.48
CA VAL A 158 28.08 -43.46 -5.48
C VAL A 158 28.72 -42.29 -4.71
N VAL A 159 27.98 -41.24 -4.35
CA VAL A 159 28.52 -40.12 -3.54
C VAL A 159 29.02 -40.60 -2.17
N GLY A 160 28.38 -41.60 -1.56
CA GLY A 160 28.80 -42.11 -0.23
C GLY A 160 30.15 -42.84 -0.23
N GLN A 161 30.74 -43.11 -1.40
CA GLN A 161 32.05 -43.76 -1.52
C GLN A 161 33.23 -42.78 -1.39
N GLN A 162 32.95 -41.48 -1.22
CA GLN A 162 33.96 -40.43 -1.15
C GLN A 162 34.43 -40.15 0.29
N SER A 163 35.61 -39.56 0.42
CA SER A 163 36.15 -39.06 1.69
C SER A 163 35.85 -37.57 1.90
N LEU A 164 34.60 -37.16 1.65
CA LEU A 164 34.19 -35.76 1.80
C LEU A 164 34.30 -35.29 3.25
N THR A 165 34.88 -34.11 3.44
CA THR A 165 34.86 -33.36 4.69
C THR A 165 33.81 -32.25 4.67
N SER A 166 33.45 -31.74 3.49
CA SER A 166 32.42 -30.71 3.32
C SER A 166 31.52 -31.00 2.12
N LEU A 167 30.21 -31.00 2.36
CA LEU A 167 29.17 -31.17 1.35
C LEU A 167 28.14 -30.05 1.48
N ASN A 168 28.04 -29.21 0.45
CA ASN A 168 27.04 -28.14 0.41
C ASN A 168 25.98 -28.43 -0.66
N LEU A 169 24.73 -28.56 -0.21
CA LEU A 169 23.54 -28.86 -1.00
C LEU A 169 22.46 -27.77 -0.83
N ARG A 170 22.82 -26.62 -0.27
CA ARG A 170 21.91 -25.52 -0.02
C ARG A 170 21.13 -25.10 -1.27
N SER A 171 19.87 -24.69 -1.13
CA SER A 171 19.07 -24.12 -2.22
C SER A 171 18.96 -25.07 -3.41
N ASN A 172 18.46 -26.28 -3.15
CA ASN A 172 18.13 -27.28 -4.16
C ASN A 172 16.65 -27.69 -4.00
N GLN A 173 16.25 -28.82 -4.58
CA GLN A 173 14.89 -29.35 -4.57
C GLN A 173 14.81 -30.71 -3.84
N LEU A 174 15.72 -30.95 -2.88
CA LEU A 174 15.77 -32.22 -2.15
C LEU A 174 14.54 -32.35 -1.25
N SER A 175 13.70 -33.36 -1.50
CA SER A 175 12.58 -33.73 -0.63
C SER A 175 12.96 -34.79 0.41
N THR A 176 14.01 -35.56 0.13
CA THR A 176 14.61 -36.54 1.05
C THR A 176 16.14 -36.52 0.90
N LEU A 177 16.85 -36.96 1.94
CA LEU A 177 18.28 -37.19 1.89
C LEU A 177 18.52 -38.70 1.69
N PRO A 178 19.30 -39.13 0.68
CA PRO A 178 19.50 -40.55 0.45
C PRO A 178 20.36 -41.20 1.54
N GLU A 179 20.08 -42.47 1.85
CA GLU A 179 20.73 -43.22 2.94
C GLU A 179 22.25 -43.29 2.81
N VAL A 180 22.74 -43.23 1.58
CA VAL A 180 24.17 -43.31 1.28
C VAL A 180 24.99 -42.18 1.89
N VAL A 181 24.38 -41.04 2.21
CA VAL A 181 25.06 -39.92 2.86
C VAL A 181 25.65 -40.34 4.21
N GLY A 182 25.03 -41.29 4.93
CA GLY A 182 25.57 -41.84 6.17
C GLY A 182 26.94 -42.53 6.03
N GLN A 183 27.34 -42.91 4.81
CA GLN A 183 28.65 -43.53 4.54
C GLN A 183 29.82 -42.52 4.53
N LEU A 184 29.54 -41.21 4.52
CA LEU A 184 30.56 -40.15 4.49
C LEU A 184 31.20 -39.93 5.87
N GLN A 185 31.96 -40.90 6.36
CA GLN A 185 32.51 -40.94 7.73
C GLN A 185 33.49 -39.80 8.07
N SER A 186 34.08 -39.15 7.06
CA SER A 186 34.98 -38.00 7.22
C SER A 186 34.27 -36.64 7.21
N LEU A 187 32.94 -36.61 7.05
CA LEU A 187 32.19 -35.37 6.85
C LEU A 187 32.16 -34.54 8.13
N THR A 188 32.65 -33.30 8.07
CA THR A 188 32.65 -32.34 9.18
C THR A 188 31.61 -31.23 8.98
N SER A 189 31.22 -30.94 7.75
CA SER A 189 30.21 -29.91 7.43
C SER A 189 29.22 -30.40 6.38
N LEU A 190 27.93 -30.30 6.71
CA LEU A 190 26.81 -30.64 5.83
C LEU A 190 25.80 -29.48 5.83
N ASP A 191 25.64 -28.84 4.68
CA ASP A 191 24.65 -27.77 4.47
C ASP A 191 23.53 -28.28 3.56
N LEU A 192 22.34 -28.45 4.13
CA LEU A 192 21.10 -28.89 3.48
C LEU A 192 20.04 -27.78 3.48
N SER A 193 20.42 -26.54 3.78
CA SER A 193 19.48 -25.43 3.96
C SER A 193 18.71 -25.08 2.68
N SER A 194 17.53 -24.48 2.80
CA SER A 194 16.70 -24.06 1.65
C SER A 194 16.37 -25.21 0.69
N ASN A 195 15.91 -26.34 1.22
CA ASN A 195 15.44 -27.48 0.43
C ASN A 195 13.95 -27.75 0.76
N GLN A 196 13.46 -28.95 0.44
CA GLN A 196 12.07 -29.38 0.67
C GLN A 196 12.01 -30.59 1.62
N LEU A 197 13.01 -30.76 2.49
CA LEU A 197 13.10 -31.91 3.39
C LEU A 197 11.97 -31.88 4.42
N SER A 198 11.12 -32.90 4.40
CA SER A 198 10.07 -33.09 5.42
C SER A 198 10.50 -34.00 6.58
N THR A 199 11.51 -34.83 6.35
CA THR A 199 12.13 -35.73 7.34
C THR A 199 13.64 -35.81 7.13
N LEU A 200 14.35 -36.26 8.16
CA LEU A 200 15.78 -36.57 8.11
C LEU A 200 15.97 -38.08 8.34
N PRO A 201 16.74 -38.81 7.52
CA PRO A 201 16.88 -40.25 7.64
C PRO A 201 17.77 -40.66 8.82
N GLU A 202 17.54 -41.85 9.37
CA GLU A 202 18.29 -42.35 10.55
C GLU A 202 19.80 -42.51 10.31
N VAL A 203 20.21 -42.70 9.07
CA VAL A 203 21.62 -42.83 8.70
C VAL A 203 22.47 -41.60 9.02
N VAL A 204 21.85 -40.42 9.22
CA VAL A 204 22.59 -39.19 9.59
C VAL A 204 23.34 -39.37 10.91
N GLY A 205 22.83 -40.18 11.83
CA GLY A 205 23.54 -40.50 13.08
C GLY A 205 24.91 -41.17 12.88
N GLN A 206 25.19 -41.73 11.70
CA GLN A 206 26.47 -42.36 11.38
C GLN A 206 27.59 -41.35 11.09
N LEU A 207 27.29 -40.06 10.95
CA LEU A 207 28.25 -39.00 10.62
C LEU A 207 29.03 -38.52 11.86
N GLN A 208 29.82 -39.40 12.45
CA GLN A 208 30.47 -39.19 13.76
C GLN A 208 31.50 -38.03 13.79
N SER A 209 32.02 -37.63 12.63
CA SER A 209 32.96 -36.50 12.47
C SER A 209 32.26 -35.14 12.28
N LEU A 210 30.92 -35.11 12.21
CA LEU A 210 30.17 -33.91 11.82
C LEU A 210 30.23 -32.85 12.92
N THR A 211 30.71 -31.66 12.58
CA THR A 211 30.82 -30.50 13.48
C THR A 211 29.77 -29.43 13.16
N SER A 212 29.30 -29.35 11.92
CA SER A 212 28.28 -28.37 11.49
C SER A 212 27.22 -29.03 10.61
N LEU A 213 25.96 -28.84 11.00
CA LEU A 213 24.78 -29.31 10.28
C LEU A 213 23.79 -28.15 10.12
N ASP A 214 23.56 -27.72 8.88
CA ASP A 214 22.53 -26.73 8.55
C ASP A 214 21.35 -27.37 7.82
N LEU A 215 20.18 -27.33 8.43
CA LEU A 215 18.91 -27.86 7.94
C LEU A 215 17.87 -26.73 7.82
N SER A 216 18.28 -25.47 7.87
CA SER A 216 17.35 -24.35 7.89
C SER A 216 16.55 -24.20 6.59
N PHE A 217 15.38 -23.55 6.65
CA PHE A 217 14.51 -23.34 5.49
C PHE A 217 14.12 -24.66 4.79
N ASN A 218 13.61 -25.60 5.57
CA ASN A 218 13.06 -26.88 5.10
C ASN A 218 11.62 -27.04 5.63
N GLN A 219 11.09 -28.26 5.59
CA GLN A 219 9.73 -28.60 6.02
C GLN A 219 9.73 -29.64 7.16
N LEU A 220 10.82 -29.70 7.95
CA LEU A 220 10.96 -30.69 9.01
C LEU A 220 9.92 -30.47 10.10
N SER A 221 9.10 -31.49 10.36
CA SER A 221 8.12 -31.49 11.46
C SER A 221 8.66 -32.15 12.73
N THR A 222 9.64 -33.05 12.59
CA THR A 222 10.34 -33.72 13.69
C THR A 222 11.83 -33.90 13.36
N LEU A 223 12.62 -34.24 14.37
CA LEU A 223 14.03 -34.60 14.24
C LEU A 223 14.22 -36.04 14.76
N PRO A 224 14.93 -36.93 14.05
CA PRO A 224 15.07 -38.33 14.46
C PRO A 224 16.00 -38.48 15.66
N GLU A 225 15.76 -39.50 16.49
CA GLU A 225 16.51 -39.73 17.74
C GLU A 225 18.02 -39.94 17.53
N VAL A 226 18.40 -40.46 16.35
CA VAL A 226 19.80 -40.68 15.97
C VAL A 226 20.64 -39.41 15.92
N VAL A 227 20.03 -38.21 15.87
CA VAL A 227 20.79 -36.95 15.90
C VAL A 227 21.60 -36.81 17.18
N GLY A 228 21.14 -37.38 18.31
CA GLY A 228 21.91 -37.42 19.55
C GLY A 228 23.26 -38.16 19.44
N GLN A 229 23.46 -38.97 18.40
CA GLN A 229 24.72 -39.69 18.15
C GLN A 229 25.83 -38.81 17.56
N LEU A 230 25.53 -37.56 17.15
CA LEU A 230 26.50 -36.65 16.54
C LEU A 230 27.38 -35.93 17.59
N GLN A 231 28.20 -36.70 18.30
CA GLN A 231 28.95 -36.23 19.48
C GLN A 231 29.97 -35.11 19.19
N SER A 232 30.41 -34.98 17.94
CA SER A 232 31.34 -33.91 17.49
C SER A 232 30.64 -32.61 17.09
N LEU A 233 29.30 -32.57 17.09
CA LEU A 233 28.53 -31.45 16.55
C LEU A 233 28.67 -30.21 17.42
N THR A 234 29.15 -29.10 16.82
CA THR A 234 29.32 -27.81 17.48
C THR A 234 28.27 -26.79 17.04
N SER A 235 27.71 -26.93 15.83
CA SER A 235 26.68 -26.04 15.30
C SER A 235 25.55 -26.83 14.64
N LEU A 236 24.31 -26.56 15.09
CA LEU A 236 23.09 -27.12 14.55
C LEU A 236 22.10 -26.00 14.23
N ASN A 237 21.78 -25.82 12.95
CA ASN A 237 20.80 -24.85 12.49
C ASN A 237 19.55 -25.57 11.96
N LEU A 238 18.43 -25.38 12.65
CA LEU A 238 17.12 -25.95 12.33
C LEU A 238 16.07 -24.85 12.07
N SER A 239 16.52 -23.61 11.85
CA SER A 239 15.62 -22.46 11.72
C SER A 239 14.72 -22.54 10.48
N SER A 240 13.56 -21.88 10.51
CA SER A 240 12.59 -21.87 9.39
C SER A 240 12.18 -23.28 8.96
N ASN A 241 11.68 -24.07 9.92
CA ASN A 241 11.11 -25.41 9.72
C ASN A 241 9.70 -25.46 10.32
N GLN A 242 9.15 -26.67 10.54
CA GLN A 242 7.82 -26.90 11.10
C GLN A 242 7.88 -27.68 12.42
N LEU A 243 9.00 -27.59 13.16
CA LEU A 243 9.21 -28.34 14.39
C LEU A 243 8.23 -27.87 15.46
N SER A 244 7.41 -28.79 15.98
CA SER A 244 6.52 -28.54 17.12
C SER A 244 7.13 -28.94 18.46
N THR A 245 8.12 -29.84 18.43
CA THR A 245 8.88 -30.30 19.60
C THR A 245 10.34 -30.55 19.22
N LEU A 246 11.21 -30.61 20.23
CA LEU A 246 12.60 -31.01 20.11
C LEU A 246 12.80 -32.35 20.86
N PRO A 247 13.44 -33.38 20.28
CA PRO A 247 13.56 -34.67 20.93
C PRO A 247 14.58 -34.62 22.09
N GLU A 248 14.36 -35.45 23.12
CA GLU A 248 15.19 -35.44 24.34
C GLU A 248 16.67 -35.79 24.08
N VAL A 249 16.94 -36.57 23.03
CA VAL A 249 18.29 -36.93 22.60
C VAL A 249 19.19 -35.75 22.25
N VAL A 250 18.62 -34.55 21.97
CA VAL A 250 19.42 -33.35 21.69
C VAL A 250 20.32 -33.00 22.86
N GLY A 251 19.92 -33.29 24.11
CA GLY A 251 20.76 -33.10 25.30
C GLY A 251 22.08 -33.90 25.28
N GLN A 252 22.20 -34.91 24.41
CA GLN A 252 23.43 -35.72 24.25
C GLN A 252 24.51 -35.01 23.42
N LEU A 253 24.22 -33.87 22.79
CA LEU A 253 25.17 -33.13 21.94
C LEU A 253 26.12 -32.26 22.78
N GLN A 254 27.00 -32.89 23.55
CA GLN A 254 27.83 -32.22 24.57
C GLN A 254 28.84 -31.20 23.99
N SER A 255 29.19 -31.31 22.71
CA SER A 255 30.09 -30.38 22.00
C SER A 255 29.36 -29.17 21.40
N LEU A 256 28.03 -29.10 21.50
CA LEU A 256 27.22 -28.09 20.80
C LEU A 256 27.43 -26.70 21.42
N THR A 257 27.90 -25.76 20.60
CA THR A 257 28.12 -24.36 20.99
C THR A 257 27.04 -23.43 20.44
N SER A 258 26.40 -23.80 19.33
CA SER A 258 25.34 -23.00 18.70
C SER A 258 24.16 -23.86 18.28
N LEU A 259 22.96 -23.48 18.72
CA LEU A 259 21.69 -24.10 18.38
C LEU A 259 20.71 -23.02 17.91
N ASP A 260 20.29 -23.10 16.65
CA ASP A 260 19.27 -22.21 16.08
C ASP A 260 17.99 -23.00 15.76
N LEU A 261 16.91 -22.63 16.45
CA LEU A 261 15.57 -23.19 16.34
C LEU A 261 14.54 -22.12 15.94
N SER A 262 15.01 -20.98 15.44
CA SER A 262 14.15 -19.83 15.11
C SER A 262 13.12 -20.16 14.03
N SER A 263 11.97 -19.48 14.02
CA SER A 263 10.93 -19.64 13.00
C SER A 263 10.44 -21.09 12.86
N ASN A 264 10.07 -21.69 13.98
CA ASN A 264 9.43 -23.02 14.07
C ASN A 264 8.07 -22.90 14.78
N GLN A 265 7.51 -24.02 15.23
CA GLN A 265 6.22 -24.11 15.92
C GLN A 265 6.38 -24.63 17.36
N LEU A 266 7.55 -24.43 17.98
CA LEU A 266 7.84 -24.96 19.32
C LEU A 266 6.93 -24.28 20.35
N SER A 267 6.13 -25.06 21.06
CA SER A 267 5.31 -24.59 22.19
C SER A 267 6.02 -24.72 23.53
N THR A 268 6.98 -25.66 23.63
CA THR A 268 7.84 -25.86 24.80
C THR A 268 9.26 -26.21 24.36
N LEU A 269 10.20 -26.08 25.30
CA LEU A 269 11.58 -26.54 25.18
C LEU A 269 11.82 -27.66 26.22
N PRO A 270 12.43 -28.80 25.87
CA PRO A 270 12.60 -29.91 26.81
C PRO A 270 13.70 -29.62 27.85
N GLU A 271 13.56 -30.15 29.07
CA GLU A 271 14.51 -29.95 30.18
C GLU A 271 15.94 -30.41 29.84
N VAL A 272 16.08 -31.41 28.95
CA VAL A 272 17.39 -31.90 28.50
C VAL A 272 18.25 -30.83 27.81
N VAL A 273 17.69 -29.71 27.35
CA VAL A 273 18.47 -28.62 26.77
C VAL A 273 19.48 -28.07 27.79
N GLY A 274 19.17 -28.08 29.08
CA GLY A 274 20.13 -27.69 30.13
C GLY A 274 21.40 -28.55 30.18
N GLN A 275 21.41 -29.74 29.56
CA GLN A 275 22.59 -30.61 29.49
C GLN A 275 23.64 -30.15 28.46
N LEU A 276 23.33 -29.14 27.62
CA LEU A 276 24.23 -28.61 26.60
C LEU A 276 25.26 -27.62 27.19
N GLN A 277 26.18 -28.14 28.02
CA GLN A 277 27.10 -27.32 28.83
C GLN A 277 28.07 -26.43 28.02
N SER A 278 28.33 -26.78 26.76
CA SER A 278 29.17 -26.01 25.83
C SER A 278 28.42 -24.90 25.08
N LEU A 279 27.09 -24.81 25.25
CA LEU A 279 26.25 -23.94 24.44
C LEU A 279 26.51 -22.46 24.75
N THR A 280 26.93 -21.70 23.74
CA THR A 280 27.18 -20.26 23.82
C THR A 280 26.06 -19.44 23.18
N SER A 281 25.32 -20.01 22.23
CA SER A 281 24.25 -19.30 21.51
C SER A 281 23.02 -20.17 21.31
N LEU A 282 21.88 -19.69 21.79
CA LEU A 282 20.57 -20.33 21.66
C LEU A 282 19.57 -19.36 21.04
N TYR A 283 19.13 -19.66 19.82
CA TYR A 283 18.16 -18.86 19.09
C TYR A 283 16.82 -19.59 18.99
N LEU A 284 15.77 -18.99 19.53
CA LEU A 284 14.41 -19.53 19.62
C LEU A 284 13.37 -18.53 19.09
N ARG A 285 13.82 -17.53 18.32
CA ARG A 285 12.97 -16.45 17.81
C ARG A 285 11.78 -16.99 17.01
N SER A 286 10.62 -16.33 17.06
CA SER A 286 9.46 -16.66 16.22
C SER A 286 8.99 -18.11 16.38
N ASN A 287 8.74 -18.51 17.63
CA ASN A 287 8.12 -19.78 18.01
C ASN A 287 6.81 -19.52 18.77
N GLN A 288 6.27 -20.52 19.46
CA GLN A 288 5.03 -20.46 20.25
C GLN A 288 5.31 -20.69 21.74
N LEU A 289 6.53 -20.42 22.22
CA LEU A 289 6.91 -20.69 23.60
C LEU A 289 6.12 -19.82 24.56
N SER A 290 5.37 -20.45 25.47
CA SER A 290 4.65 -19.77 26.56
C SER A 290 5.44 -19.71 27.86
N THR A 291 6.39 -20.63 28.03
CA THR A 291 7.30 -20.71 29.18
C THR A 291 8.69 -21.18 28.74
N LEU A 292 9.67 -21.06 29.64
CA LEU A 292 11.03 -21.56 29.48
C LEU A 292 11.31 -22.57 30.61
N PRO A 293 11.90 -23.75 30.34
CA PRO A 293 12.16 -24.76 31.36
C PRO A 293 13.23 -24.30 32.37
N GLU A 294 13.17 -24.80 33.60
CA GLU A 294 14.11 -24.44 34.67
C GLU A 294 15.54 -24.86 34.34
N ALA A 295 15.72 -25.96 33.58
CA ALA A 295 17.05 -26.41 33.18
C ALA A 295 17.82 -25.42 32.30
N VAL A 296 17.19 -24.40 31.70
CA VAL A 296 17.94 -23.37 30.95
C VAL A 296 18.95 -22.64 31.82
N GLY A 297 18.71 -22.49 33.13
CA GLY A 297 19.70 -21.92 34.06
C GLY A 297 21.02 -22.72 34.15
N GLN A 298 21.04 -23.96 33.70
CA GLN A 298 22.23 -24.82 33.69
C GLN A 298 23.21 -24.50 32.54
N LEU A 299 22.83 -23.64 31.59
CA LEU A 299 23.66 -23.29 30.43
C LEU A 299 24.72 -22.23 30.77
N GLN A 300 25.72 -22.60 31.58
CA GLN A 300 26.69 -21.66 32.17
C GLN A 300 27.61 -20.97 31.15
N SER A 301 27.77 -21.54 29.96
CA SER A 301 28.56 -20.97 28.85
C SER A 301 27.77 -20.03 27.94
N LEU A 302 26.45 -19.87 28.16
CA LEU A 302 25.56 -19.15 27.25
C LEU A 302 25.86 -17.65 27.26
N THR A 303 26.19 -17.09 26.10
CA THR A 303 26.46 -15.66 25.90
C THR A 303 25.33 -14.95 25.17
N SER A 304 24.56 -15.65 24.33
CA SER A 304 23.44 -15.10 23.56
C SER A 304 22.20 -15.97 23.66
N LEU A 305 21.09 -15.38 24.08
CA LEU A 305 19.77 -16.00 24.15
C LEU A 305 18.74 -15.12 23.43
N ASP A 306 18.18 -15.62 22.32
CA ASP A 306 17.10 -14.95 21.60
C ASP A 306 15.79 -15.72 21.74
N LEU A 307 14.83 -15.11 22.44
CA LEU A 307 13.48 -15.60 22.70
C LEU A 307 12.43 -14.68 22.05
N SER A 308 12.82 -13.81 21.13
CA SER A 308 11.93 -12.80 20.57
C SER A 308 10.78 -13.39 19.75
N SER A 309 9.65 -12.70 19.66
CA SER A 309 8.46 -13.14 18.91
C SER A 309 7.94 -14.51 19.39
N ASN A 310 7.75 -14.66 20.69
CA ASN A 310 7.14 -15.83 21.33
C ASN A 310 5.88 -15.42 22.13
N GLN A 311 5.40 -16.27 23.01
CA GLN A 311 4.21 -16.04 23.84
C GLN A 311 4.56 -16.04 25.34
N LEU A 312 5.80 -15.72 25.70
CA LEU A 312 6.26 -15.74 27.10
C LEU A 312 5.50 -14.69 27.92
N SER A 313 4.81 -15.13 28.96
CA SER A 313 4.13 -14.25 29.92
C SER A 313 5.00 -13.94 31.15
N THR A 314 5.95 -14.82 31.46
CA THR A 314 6.94 -14.67 32.53
C THR A 314 8.31 -15.20 32.10
N LEU A 315 9.35 -14.81 32.83
CA LEU A 315 10.71 -15.36 32.73
C LEU A 315 11.03 -16.11 34.03
N PRO A 316 11.56 -17.35 33.99
CA PRO A 316 11.82 -18.11 35.21
C PRO A 316 13.03 -17.56 35.98
N GLU A 317 13.03 -17.71 37.30
CA GLU A 317 14.08 -17.16 38.17
C GLU A 317 15.48 -17.73 37.89
N VAL A 318 15.54 -18.95 37.35
CA VAL A 318 16.79 -19.61 36.96
C VAL A 318 17.57 -18.85 35.87
N VAL A 319 16.95 -17.93 35.13
CA VAL A 319 17.66 -17.12 34.12
C VAL A 319 18.78 -16.29 34.76
N GLY A 320 18.63 -15.87 36.03
CA GLY A 320 19.70 -15.18 36.76
C GLY A 320 20.99 -16.00 36.91
N GLN A 321 20.96 -17.31 36.70
CA GLN A 321 22.12 -18.20 36.78
C GLN A 321 23.01 -18.16 35.53
N LEU A 322 22.59 -17.48 34.44
CA LEU A 322 23.34 -17.40 33.18
C LEU A 322 24.44 -16.33 33.24
N GLN A 323 25.47 -16.56 34.05
CA GLN A 323 26.49 -15.55 34.39
C GLN A 323 27.36 -15.08 33.21
N SER A 324 27.43 -15.87 32.14
CA SER A 324 28.16 -15.54 30.89
C SER A 324 27.31 -14.75 29.88
N LEU A 325 26.02 -14.52 30.16
CA LEU A 325 25.08 -13.96 29.19
C LEU A 325 25.39 -12.49 28.91
N THR A 326 25.68 -12.16 27.65
CA THR A 326 25.97 -10.80 27.19
C THR A 326 24.78 -10.20 26.42
N SER A 327 23.95 -11.02 25.79
CA SER A 327 22.77 -10.56 25.04
C SER A 327 21.53 -11.38 25.36
N LEU A 328 20.47 -10.70 25.80
CA LEU A 328 19.15 -11.28 26.04
C LEU A 328 18.10 -10.54 25.22
N ASN A 329 17.49 -11.25 24.25
CA ASN A 329 16.43 -10.72 23.41
C ASN A 329 15.07 -11.35 23.75
N LEU A 330 14.16 -10.55 24.28
CA LEU A 330 12.80 -10.92 24.72
C LEU A 330 11.73 -10.09 23.99
N ARG A 331 12.09 -9.41 22.89
CA ARG A 331 11.17 -8.56 22.11
C ARG A 331 9.92 -9.32 21.66
N SER A 332 8.77 -8.65 21.60
CA SER A 332 7.52 -9.21 21.05
C SER A 332 7.09 -10.48 21.77
N ASN A 333 6.96 -10.39 23.09
CA ASN A 333 6.38 -11.42 23.96
C ASN A 333 5.19 -10.83 24.72
N GLN A 334 4.72 -11.51 25.77
CA GLN A 334 3.59 -11.10 26.61
C GLN A 334 4.02 -10.83 28.06
N LEU A 335 5.29 -10.44 28.27
CA LEU A 335 5.83 -10.23 29.61
C LEU A 335 5.14 -9.05 30.28
N SER A 336 4.50 -9.30 31.42
CA SER A 336 3.89 -8.26 32.27
C SER A 336 4.84 -7.75 33.35
N THR A 337 5.80 -8.57 33.76
CA THR A 337 6.86 -8.23 34.71
C THR A 337 8.19 -8.86 34.29
N LEU A 338 9.28 -8.37 34.88
CA LEU A 338 10.62 -8.94 34.79
C LEU A 338 11.06 -9.36 36.21
N PRO A 339 11.63 -10.56 36.42
CA PRO A 339 12.01 -11.01 37.75
C PRO A 339 13.27 -10.29 38.27
N GLU A 340 13.38 -10.09 39.59
CA GLU A 340 14.51 -9.41 40.25
C GLU A 340 15.86 -10.10 39.96
N VAL A 341 15.86 -11.42 39.74
CA VAL A 341 17.06 -12.19 39.40
C VAL A 341 17.75 -11.73 38.10
N VAL A 342 17.08 -10.96 37.23
CA VAL A 342 17.73 -10.41 36.02
C VAL A 342 18.91 -9.52 36.38
N GLY A 343 18.89 -8.84 37.52
CA GLY A 343 20.05 -8.06 38.00
C GLY A 343 21.31 -8.88 38.24
N GLN A 344 21.21 -10.22 38.35
CA GLN A 344 22.36 -11.12 38.52
C GLN A 344 23.15 -11.36 37.24
N LEU A 345 22.66 -10.90 36.07
CA LEU A 345 23.32 -11.07 34.77
C LEU A 345 24.44 -10.03 34.56
N GLN A 346 25.51 -10.12 35.35
CA GLN A 346 26.57 -9.10 35.44
C GLN A 346 27.35 -8.86 34.12
N SER A 347 27.36 -9.85 33.23
CA SER A 347 27.99 -9.76 31.90
C SER A 347 27.08 -9.16 30.81
N LEU A 348 25.82 -8.85 31.13
CA LEU A 348 24.82 -8.45 30.13
C LEU A 348 25.13 -7.07 29.57
N THR A 349 25.34 -6.99 28.26
CA THR A 349 25.58 -5.75 27.51
C THR A 349 24.34 -5.29 26.74
N SER A 350 23.43 -6.19 26.38
CA SER A 350 22.24 -5.86 25.60
C SER A 350 21.00 -6.58 26.12
N LEU A 351 19.96 -5.79 26.43
CA LEU A 351 18.66 -6.27 26.90
C LEU A 351 17.55 -5.67 26.05
N TYR A 352 16.89 -6.52 25.26
CA TYR A 352 15.78 -6.12 24.38
C TYR A 352 14.45 -6.66 24.92
N LEU A 353 13.57 -5.75 25.34
CA LEU A 353 12.27 -6.03 25.95
C LEU A 353 11.12 -5.33 25.21
N SER A 354 11.35 -4.84 23.99
CA SER A 354 10.34 -4.08 23.25
C SER A 354 9.11 -4.91 22.88
N SER A 355 7.96 -4.26 22.74
CA SER A 355 6.68 -4.90 22.39
C SER A 355 6.30 -5.99 23.39
N ASN A 356 6.27 -5.67 24.68
CA ASN A 356 5.76 -6.51 25.76
C ASN A 356 4.62 -5.78 26.49
N GLN A 357 4.26 -6.24 27.69
CA GLN A 357 3.20 -5.68 28.53
C GLN A 357 3.74 -5.17 29.87
N LEU A 358 5.03 -4.80 29.94
CA LEU A 358 5.67 -4.38 31.18
C LEU A 358 5.05 -3.08 31.69
N SER A 359 4.52 -3.11 32.92
CA SER A 359 4.00 -1.91 33.60
C SER A 359 5.03 -1.25 34.52
N THR A 360 6.01 -2.02 34.99
CA THR A 360 7.14 -1.55 35.81
C THR A 360 8.43 -2.28 35.42
N LEU A 361 9.56 -1.75 35.90
CA LEU A 361 10.88 -2.38 35.79
C LEU A 361 11.40 -2.67 37.21
N PRO A 362 11.95 -3.86 37.51
CA PRO A 362 12.43 -4.21 38.84
C PRO A 362 13.68 -3.39 39.23
N GLU A 363 13.87 -3.17 40.54
CA GLU A 363 15.00 -2.38 41.05
C GLU A 363 16.34 -3.05 40.75
N ALA A 364 16.38 -4.39 40.66
CA ALA A 364 17.60 -5.10 40.33
C ALA A 364 18.17 -4.78 38.93
N VAL A 365 17.43 -4.16 38.01
CA VAL A 365 18.00 -3.73 36.71
C VAL A 365 19.19 -2.78 36.90
N GLY A 366 19.21 -1.96 37.94
CA GLY A 366 20.36 -1.09 38.24
C GLY A 366 21.67 -1.85 38.49
N GLN A 367 21.62 -3.15 38.78
CA GLN A 367 22.79 -4.00 39.01
C GLN A 367 23.51 -4.42 37.71
N LEU A 368 22.94 -4.15 36.53
CA LEU A 368 23.49 -4.53 35.23
C LEU A 368 24.59 -3.56 34.77
N GLN A 369 25.72 -3.54 35.46
CA GLN A 369 26.78 -2.54 35.29
C GLN A 369 27.47 -2.55 33.90
N SER A 370 27.40 -3.69 33.18
CA SER A 370 27.94 -3.86 31.83
C SER A 370 26.97 -3.45 30.72
N LEU A 371 25.73 -3.08 31.04
CA LEU A 371 24.66 -2.87 30.06
C LEU A 371 24.93 -1.62 29.23
N THR A 372 25.01 -1.78 27.90
CA THR A 372 25.22 -0.68 26.95
C THR A 372 23.95 -0.35 26.17
N SER A 373 23.05 -1.32 25.96
CA SER A 373 21.79 -1.11 25.25
C SER A 373 20.60 -1.69 26.01
N LEU A 374 19.62 -0.84 26.28
CA LEU A 374 18.35 -1.21 26.91
C LEU A 374 17.19 -0.73 26.04
N ASN A 375 16.42 -1.67 25.49
CA ASN A 375 15.22 -1.35 24.72
C ASN A 375 13.96 -1.81 25.45
N LEU A 376 13.14 -0.86 25.86
CA LEU A 376 11.87 -1.02 26.57
C LEU A 376 10.69 -0.46 25.78
N SER A 377 10.85 -0.18 24.48
CA SER A 377 9.78 0.48 23.71
C SER A 377 8.53 -0.38 23.53
N SER A 378 7.38 0.25 23.31
CA SER A 378 6.09 -0.43 23.14
C SER A 378 5.76 -1.34 24.34
N ASN A 379 5.77 -0.76 25.54
CA ASN A 379 5.35 -1.39 26.79
C ASN A 379 4.26 -0.51 27.45
N GLN A 380 3.99 -0.74 28.74
CA GLN A 380 2.99 -0.02 29.52
C GLN A 380 3.62 0.72 30.71
N LEU A 381 4.91 1.08 30.62
CA LEU A 381 5.64 1.73 31.71
C LEU A 381 5.05 3.11 32.00
N SER A 382 4.60 3.32 33.24
CA SER A 382 4.13 4.64 33.71
C SER A 382 5.23 5.44 34.41
N THR A 383 6.26 4.76 34.93
CA THR A 383 7.42 5.35 35.60
C THR A 383 8.69 4.56 35.27
N LEU A 384 9.84 5.19 35.50
CA LEU A 384 11.16 4.57 35.41
C LEU A 384 11.79 4.57 36.82
N PRO A 385 12.31 3.45 37.33
CA PRO A 385 12.84 3.40 38.69
C PRO A 385 14.18 4.16 38.80
N GLU A 386 14.45 4.74 39.98
CA GLU A 386 15.64 5.57 40.22
C GLU A 386 16.97 4.82 40.02
N VAL A 387 16.95 3.49 40.19
CA VAL A 387 18.10 2.62 39.97
C VAL A 387 18.62 2.62 38.54
N VAL A 388 17.85 3.08 37.54
CA VAL A 388 18.31 3.17 36.15
C VAL A 388 19.52 4.10 36.03
N GLY A 389 19.63 5.13 36.88
CA GLY A 389 20.83 6.00 36.91
C GLY A 389 22.13 5.25 37.24
N GLN A 390 22.07 4.03 37.77
CA GLN A 390 23.25 3.21 38.08
C GLN A 390 23.85 2.52 36.85
N LEU A 391 23.20 2.56 35.68
CA LEU A 391 23.66 1.92 34.44
C LEU A 391 24.74 2.76 33.73
N GLN A 392 25.92 2.89 34.35
CA GLN A 392 26.97 3.82 33.92
C GLN A 392 27.57 3.54 32.52
N SER A 393 27.45 2.30 32.04
CA SER A 393 27.91 1.88 30.70
C SER A 393 26.86 2.09 29.60
N LEU A 394 25.65 2.56 29.93
CA LEU A 394 24.53 2.62 29.00
C LEU A 394 24.76 3.68 27.92
N THR A 395 24.77 3.27 26.66
CA THR A 395 24.94 4.16 25.50
C THR A 395 23.63 4.39 24.76
N SER A 396 22.69 3.44 24.83
CA SER A 396 21.38 3.55 24.16
C SER A 396 20.24 3.12 25.08
N LEU A 397 19.27 4.01 25.24
CA LEU A 397 18.03 3.78 26.00
C LEU A 397 16.81 4.12 25.14
N ASP A 398 15.99 3.12 24.84
CA ASP A 398 14.74 3.29 24.11
C ASP A 398 13.53 3.00 25.01
N LEU A 399 12.76 4.05 25.30
CA LEU A 399 11.56 4.06 26.12
C LEU A 399 10.32 4.48 25.31
N SER A 400 10.41 4.48 23.99
CA SER A 400 9.35 4.97 23.10
C SER A 400 8.05 4.17 23.24
N SER A 401 6.89 4.77 23.00
CA SER A 401 5.59 4.12 23.05
C SER A 401 5.32 3.45 24.41
N ASN A 402 5.42 4.23 25.48
CA ASN A 402 5.06 3.85 26.85
C ASN A 402 4.02 4.84 27.40
N GLN A 403 3.84 4.88 28.72
CA GLN A 403 2.89 5.75 29.41
C GLN A 403 3.60 6.69 30.39
N LEU A 404 4.88 7.00 30.15
CA LEU A 404 5.69 7.82 31.06
C LEU A 404 5.13 9.25 31.11
N SER A 405 4.76 9.71 32.30
CA SER A 405 4.34 11.10 32.55
C SER A 405 5.50 12.00 32.99
N THR A 406 6.54 11.41 33.59
CA THR A 406 7.77 12.09 33.99
C THR A 406 8.99 11.22 33.72
N LEU A 407 10.16 11.85 33.70
CA LEU A 407 11.47 11.19 33.67
C LEU A 407 12.19 11.53 35.00
N PRO A 408 12.80 10.56 35.69
CA PRO A 408 13.44 10.83 36.98
C PRO A 408 14.79 11.57 36.81
N GLU A 409 15.16 12.40 37.79
CA GLU A 409 16.41 13.18 37.79
C GLU A 409 17.67 12.31 37.64
N VAL A 410 17.62 11.06 38.13
CA VAL A 410 18.73 10.11 38.01
C VAL A 410 19.12 9.77 36.57
N VAL A 411 18.28 10.06 35.56
CA VAL A 411 18.65 9.85 34.15
C VAL A 411 19.87 10.67 33.77
N GLY A 412 20.09 11.85 34.37
CA GLY A 412 21.30 12.63 34.14
C GLY A 412 22.60 11.93 34.56
N GLN A 413 22.53 10.86 35.36
CA GLN A 413 23.69 10.07 35.76
C GLN A 413 24.20 9.12 34.67
N LEU A 414 23.47 8.96 33.56
CA LEU A 414 23.85 8.10 32.43
C LEU A 414 24.89 8.78 31.52
N GLN A 415 26.10 9.00 32.04
CA GLN A 415 27.14 9.82 31.39
C GLN A 415 27.63 9.27 30.04
N SER A 416 27.48 7.96 29.79
CA SER A 416 27.84 7.31 28.53
C SER A 416 26.73 7.35 27.47
N LEU A 417 25.55 7.88 27.79
CA LEU A 417 24.37 7.80 26.93
C LEU A 417 24.53 8.66 25.67
N THR A 418 24.48 8.02 24.51
CA THR A 418 24.57 8.67 23.19
C THR A 418 23.22 8.81 22.51
N SER A 419 22.24 7.96 22.86
CA SER A 419 20.91 7.95 22.25
C SER A 419 19.82 7.71 23.27
N LEU A 420 18.86 8.63 23.36
CA LEU A 420 17.70 8.55 24.23
C LEU A 420 16.42 8.73 23.39
N TYR A 421 15.59 7.68 23.35
CA TYR A 421 14.32 7.69 22.62
C TYR A 421 13.15 7.62 23.60
N LEU A 422 12.28 8.62 23.56
CA LEU A 422 11.12 8.83 24.45
C LEU A 422 9.85 9.14 23.65
N ARG A 423 9.85 8.86 22.35
CA ARG A 423 8.71 9.11 21.44
C ARG A 423 7.41 8.51 21.99
N SER A 424 6.28 9.17 21.79
CA SER A 424 4.94 8.63 22.12
C SER A 424 4.81 8.22 23.60
N ASN A 425 5.08 9.15 24.48
CA ASN A 425 4.83 9.05 25.93
C ASN A 425 3.85 10.17 26.36
N GLN A 426 3.75 10.43 27.66
CA GLN A 426 2.87 11.44 28.25
C GLN A 426 3.68 12.54 28.98
N LEU A 427 4.94 12.75 28.58
CA LEU A 427 5.83 13.70 29.24
C LEU A 427 5.32 15.12 29.08
N SER A 428 5.08 15.83 30.19
CA SER A 428 4.71 17.25 30.19
C SER A 428 5.89 18.19 30.41
N THR A 429 6.97 17.69 31.03
CA THR A 429 8.24 18.40 31.25
C THR A 429 9.43 17.45 31.11
N LEU A 430 10.63 18.02 31.03
CA LEU A 430 11.89 17.30 31.19
C LEU A 430 12.59 17.72 32.49
N PRO A 431 13.23 16.79 33.22
CA PRO A 431 14.01 17.12 34.41
C PRO A 431 15.27 17.91 34.07
N GLU A 432 15.76 18.74 35.00
CA GLU A 432 16.96 19.56 34.77
C GLU A 432 18.22 18.69 34.57
N ALA A 433 18.24 17.49 35.16
CA ALA A 433 19.36 16.57 34.98
C ALA A 433 19.58 16.08 33.53
N VAL A 434 18.63 16.27 32.60
CA VAL A 434 18.86 15.93 31.17
C VAL A 434 20.08 16.67 30.63
N GLY A 435 20.35 17.92 31.06
CA GLY A 435 21.53 18.68 30.63
C GLY A 435 22.87 18.02 31.01
N GLN A 436 22.88 17.06 31.94
CA GLN A 436 24.08 16.34 32.37
C GLN A 436 24.52 15.25 31.38
N LEU A 437 23.71 14.93 30.36
CA LEU A 437 24.00 13.89 29.37
C LEU A 437 24.97 14.39 28.28
N GLN A 438 26.22 14.65 28.65
CA GLN A 438 27.21 15.31 27.80
C GLN A 438 27.59 14.52 26.53
N SER A 439 27.41 13.19 26.53
CA SER A 439 27.67 12.30 25.40
C SER A 439 26.49 12.17 24.43
N LEU A 440 25.34 12.79 24.72
CA LEU A 440 24.11 12.58 23.98
C LEU A 440 24.18 13.18 22.58
N THR A 441 23.97 12.35 21.57
CA THR A 441 24.02 12.73 20.14
C THR A 441 22.64 12.74 19.49
N SER A 442 21.69 11.97 20.01
CA SER A 442 20.33 11.86 19.50
C SER A 442 19.33 11.85 20.66
N LEU A 443 18.37 12.77 20.62
CA LEU A 443 17.27 12.87 21.57
C LEU A 443 15.93 12.93 20.81
N ASP A 444 15.11 11.91 20.99
CA ASP A 444 13.76 11.86 20.41
C ASP A 444 12.69 11.98 21.50
N LEU A 445 11.94 13.06 21.45
CA LEU A 445 10.87 13.42 22.38
C LEU A 445 9.54 13.60 21.64
N SER A 446 9.43 13.11 20.40
CA SER A 446 8.25 13.37 19.59
C SER A 446 6.97 12.78 20.19
N SER A 447 5.81 13.35 19.89
CA SER A 447 4.51 12.84 20.34
C SER A 447 4.40 12.74 21.86
N ASN A 448 4.79 13.81 22.57
CA ASN A 448 4.61 13.96 24.02
C ASN A 448 3.69 15.15 24.32
N GLN A 449 3.67 15.63 25.56
CA GLN A 449 2.85 16.75 26.02
C GLN A 449 3.71 17.93 26.52
N LEU A 450 4.95 18.05 26.01
CA LEU A 450 5.90 19.07 26.48
C LEU A 450 5.39 20.46 26.13
N SER A 451 5.18 21.31 27.13
CA SER A 451 4.78 22.71 26.94
C SER A 451 5.97 23.68 26.89
N THR A 452 7.08 23.29 27.51
CA THR A 452 8.36 24.02 27.50
C THR A 452 9.55 23.04 27.46
N LEU A 453 10.73 23.56 27.15
CA LEU A 453 12.01 22.88 27.35
C LEU A 453 12.82 23.62 28.42
N PRO A 454 13.54 22.90 29.31
CA PRO A 454 14.39 23.56 30.30
C PRO A 454 15.66 24.14 29.66
N GLU A 455 16.18 25.24 30.21
CA GLU A 455 17.40 25.92 29.72
C GLU A 455 18.62 24.99 29.70
N VAL A 456 18.66 23.98 30.57
CA VAL A 456 19.74 22.98 30.61
C VAL A 456 19.87 22.15 29.33
N VAL A 457 18.88 22.13 28.44
CA VAL A 457 18.98 21.45 27.12
C VAL A 457 20.16 21.99 26.32
N GLY A 458 20.49 23.28 26.43
CA GLY A 458 21.66 23.86 25.76
C GLY A 458 23.00 23.27 26.20
N GLN A 459 23.06 22.55 27.33
CA GLN A 459 24.28 21.89 27.80
C GLN A 459 24.61 20.60 27.02
N LEU A 460 23.72 20.12 26.14
CA LEU A 460 23.91 18.91 25.33
C LEU A 460 24.82 19.18 24.12
N GLN A 461 26.10 19.48 24.37
CA GLN A 461 27.05 19.97 23.37
C GLN A 461 27.35 18.97 22.22
N SER A 462 27.15 17.67 22.46
CA SER A 462 27.33 16.60 21.47
C SER A 462 26.08 16.33 20.62
N LEU A 463 24.96 17.02 20.88
CA LEU A 463 23.67 16.71 20.27
C LEU A 463 23.66 17.08 18.78
N THR A 464 23.37 16.09 17.94
CA THR A 464 23.30 16.23 16.48
C THR A 464 21.86 16.16 15.97
N SER A 465 20.98 15.45 16.66
CA SER A 465 19.58 15.30 16.29
C SER A 465 18.67 15.52 17.50
N LEU A 466 17.74 16.46 17.37
CA LEU A 466 16.70 16.75 18.36
C LEU A 466 15.33 16.70 17.68
N ASN A 467 14.52 15.73 18.08
CA ASN A 467 13.16 15.58 17.58
C ASN A 467 12.14 15.93 18.68
N LEU A 468 11.36 16.96 18.44
CA LEU A 468 10.33 17.51 19.34
C LEU A 468 8.97 17.57 18.65
N ARG A 469 8.80 16.88 17.51
CA ARG A 469 7.55 16.86 16.75
C ARG A 469 6.35 16.52 17.63
N SER A 470 5.20 17.13 17.37
CA SER A 470 3.92 16.79 18.04
C SER A 470 4.01 16.91 19.57
N ASN A 471 4.37 18.09 20.05
CA ASN A 471 4.35 18.48 21.46
C ASN A 471 3.45 19.73 21.63
N GLN A 472 3.49 20.39 22.79
CA GLN A 472 2.70 21.59 23.09
C GLN A 472 3.58 22.84 23.25
N LEU A 473 4.76 22.86 22.61
CA LEU A 473 5.73 23.93 22.79
C LEU A 473 5.20 25.25 22.22
N SER A 474 5.10 26.28 23.06
CA SER A 474 4.72 27.64 22.61
C SER A 474 5.92 28.55 22.37
N THR A 475 7.06 28.24 22.99
CA THR A 475 8.35 28.92 22.82
C THR A 475 9.51 27.92 22.89
N LEU A 476 10.71 28.38 22.54
CA LEU A 476 11.98 27.67 22.76
C LEU A 476 12.86 28.49 23.71
N PRO A 477 13.60 27.84 24.63
CA PRO A 477 14.52 28.53 25.52
C PRO A 477 15.73 29.11 24.75
N GLU A 478 16.34 30.17 25.29
CA GLU A 478 17.50 30.82 24.65
C GLU A 478 18.71 29.87 24.58
N ALA A 479 18.82 28.93 25.51
CA ALA A 479 19.88 27.95 25.50
C ALA A 479 19.89 27.00 24.28
N VAL A 480 18.81 26.90 23.48
CA VAL A 480 18.82 26.09 22.24
C VAL A 480 19.94 26.53 21.29
N GLY A 481 20.28 27.82 21.24
CA GLY A 481 21.39 28.33 20.41
C GLY A 481 22.77 27.77 20.81
N GLN A 482 22.91 27.17 21.99
CA GLN A 482 24.16 26.58 22.47
C GLN A 482 24.43 25.18 21.87
N LEU A 483 23.48 24.58 21.15
CA LEU A 483 23.60 23.26 20.53
C LEU A 483 24.42 23.30 19.23
N GLN A 484 25.71 23.59 19.34
CA GLN A 484 26.58 23.88 18.19
C GLN A 484 26.80 22.69 17.24
N SER A 485 26.61 21.46 17.71
CA SER A 485 26.72 20.22 16.93
C SER A 485 25.43 19.83 16.21
N LEU A 486 24.32 20.56 16.44
CA LEU A 486 23.00 20.16 15.97
C LEU A 486 22.88 20.28 14.45
N THR A 487 22.57 19.16 13.79
CA THR A 487 22.39 19.07 12.34
C THR A 487 20.92 18.92 11.95
N SER A 488 20.10 18.33 12.83
CA SER A 488 18.67 18.14 12.58
C SER A 488 17.82 18.58 13.78
N LEU A 489 16.86 19.47 13.52
CA LEU A 489 15.89 19.95 14.49
C LEU A 489 14.47 19.82 13.93
N ASP A 490 13.67 18.92 14.49
CA ASP A 490 12.25 18.77 14.15
C ASP A 490 11.40 19.36 15.28
N LEU A 491 10.70 20.44 14.97
CA LEU A 491 9.78 21.19 15.84
C LEU A 491 8.36 21.18 15.27
N SER A 492 8.09 20.31 14.30
CA SER A 492 6.80 20.27 13.63
C SER A 492 5.65 19.97 14.58
N SER A 493 4.45 20.46 14.25
CA SER A 493 3.24 20.16 15.02
C SER A 493 3.34 20.59 16.48
N ASN A 494 3.75 21.84 16.71
CA ASN A 494 3.79 22.48 18.02
C ASN A 494 2.91 23.76 18.00
N GLN A 495 3.06 24.63 19.00
CA GLN A 495 2.30 25.87 19.15
C GLN A 495 3.21 27.11 19.07
N LEU A 496 4.35 27.01 18.39
CA LEU A 496 5.33 28.08 18.31
C LEU A 496 4.75 29.27 17.54
N SER A 497 4.73 30.44 18.18
CA SER A 497 4.30 31.70 17.55
C SER A 497 5.47 32.53 17.02
N THR A 498 6.67 32.32 17.58
CA THR A 498 7.94 32.94 17.18
C THR A 498 9.08 31.94 17.33
N LEU A 499 10.23 32.26 16.73
CA LEU A 499 11.52 31.61 17.00
C LEU A 499 12.45 32.59 17.69
N PRO A 500 13.24 32.17 18.70
CA PRO A 500 14.17 33.06 19.37
C PRO A 500 15.39 33.37 18.47
N GLU A 501 16.00 34.55 18.64
CA GLU A 501 17.12 35.01 17.80
C GLU A 501 18.36 34.12 17.88
N VAL A 502 18.49 33.36 18.97
CA VAL A 502 19.58 32.40 19.18
C VAL A 502 19.56 31.24 18.18
N VAL A 503 18.44 30.97 17.49
CA VAL A 503 18.38 29.88 16.47
C VAL A 503 19.41 30.10 15.38
N GLY A 504 19.75 31.35 15.02
CA GLY A 504 20.81 31.65 14.07
C GLY A 504 22.21 31.16 14.49
N GLN A 505 22.41 30.82 15.76
CA GLN A 505 23.68 30.29 16.26
C GLN A 505 23.89 28.79 15.94
N LEU A 506 22.88 28.09 15.41
CA LEU A 506 22.95 26.67 15.05
C LEU A 506 23.68 26.45 13.71
N GLN A 507 24.97 26.76 13.65
CA GLN A 507 25.75 26.83 12.41
C GLN A 507 25.91 25.48 11.68
N SER A 508 25.75 24.37 12.40
CA SER A 508 25.82 23.01 11.83
C SER A 508 24.47 22.51 11.29
N LEU A 509 23.38 23.27 11.45
CA LEU A 509 22.03 22.81 11.16
C LEU A 509 21.81 22.65 9.65
N THR A 510 21.48 21.43 9.23
CA THR A 510 21.19 21.09 7.84
C THR A 510 19.69 20.91 7.58
N SER A 511 18.92 20.52 8.61
CA SER A 511 17.46 20.33 8.49
C SER A 511 16.72 21.01 9.65
N LEU A 512 15.76 21.86 9.30
CA LEU A 512 14.85 22.51 10.24
C LEU A 512 13.40 22.31 9.79
N ASP A 513 12.64 21.54 10.56
CA ASP A 513 11.21 21.31 10.32
C ASP A 513 10.38 22.08 11.36
N LEU A 514 9.58 23.03 10.89
CA LEU A 514 8.72 23.91 11.67
C LEU A 514 7.26 23.84 11.20
N ARG A 515 6.90 22.83 10.39
CA ARG A 515 5.54 22.74 9.84
C ARG A 515 4.48 22.66 10.94
N SER A 516 3.27 23.12 10.64
CA SER A 516 2.12 23.03 11.56
C SER A 516 2.40 23.70 12.92
N ASN A 517 2.86 24.94 12.89
CA ASN A 517 3.02 25.82 14.04
C ASN A 517 2.15 27.07 13.85
N GLN A 518 2.41 28.15 14.59
CA GLN A 518 1.66 29.40 14.55
C GLN A 518 2.57 30.59 14.23
N LEU A 519 3.66 30.34 13.50
CA LEU A 519 4.65 31.37 13.15
C LEU A 519 4.00 32.41 12.23
N SER A 520 4.03 33.67 12.64
CA SER A 520 3.55 34.80 11.83
C SER A 520 4.69 35.52 11.10
N THR A 521 5.91 35.42 11.63
CA THR A 521 7.15 35.94 11.04
C THR A 521 8.30 34.95 11.28
N LEU A 522 9.38 35.15 10.53
CA LEU A 522 10.65 34.44 10.69
C LEU A 522 11.72 35.47 11.08
N PRO A 523 12.56 35.23 12.11
CA PRO A 523 13.53 36.22 12.56
C PRO A 523 14.71 36.35 11.57
N GLU A 524 15.32 37.54 11.48
CA GLU A 524 16.38 37.82 10.49
C GLU A 524 17.63 36.94 10.66
N VAL A 525 17.86 36.44 11.86
CA VAL A 525 18.97 35.53 12.18
C VAL A 525 18.90 34.20 11.42
N VAL A 526 17.75 33.80 10.85
CA VAL A 526 17.64 32.54 10.10
C VAL A 526 18.58 32.53 8.89
N GLY A 527 18.87 33.70 8.29
CA GLY A 527 19.88 33.80 7.23
C GLY A 527 21.29 33.37 7.65
N GLN A 528 21.57 33.27 8.96
CA GLN A 528 22.87 32.81 9.49
C GLN A 528 23.04 31.28 9.44
N LEU A 529 21.98 30.51 9.13
CA LEU A 529 22.03 29.05 9.04
C LEU A 529 22.64 28.57 7.71
N GLN A 530 23.94 28.84 7.52
CA GLN A 530 24.64 28.66 6.24
C GLN A 530 24.72 27.19 5.76
N SER A 531 24.61 26.23 6.68
CA SER A 531 24.61 24.79 6.38
C SER A 531 23.23 24.23 6.04
N LEU A 532 22.16 25.04 6.12
CA LEU A 532 20.78 24.57 6.01
C LEU A 532 20.47 24.12 4.58
N THR A 533 20.09 22.85 4.42
CA THR A 533 19.70 22.25 3.13
C THR A 533 18.19 22.08 3.02
N SER A 534 17.49 21.88 4.13
CA SER A 534 16.02 21.72 4.15
C SER A 534 15.37 22.61 5.21
N LEU A 535 14.37 23.39 4.77
CA LEU A 535 13.56 24.24 5.64
C LEU A 535 12.08 24.01 5.33
N ASP A 536 11.33 23.45 6.29
CA ASP A 536 9.88 23.29 6.18
C ASP A 536 9.17 24.25 7.14
N LEU A 537 8.40 25.17 6.58
CA LEU A 537 7.60 26.19 7.25
C LEU A 537 6.11 26.05 6.91
N SER A 538 5.69 24.90 6.38
CA SER A 538 4.33 24.68 5.90
C SER A 538 3.30 24.77 7.03
N SER A 539 2.05 25.14 6.71
CA SER A 539 0.94 25.24 7.68
C SER A 539 1.26 26.14 8.87
N ASN A 540 1.75 27.36 8.59
CA ASN A 540 1.97 28.43 9.56
C ASN A 540 1.09 29.65 9.21
N GLN A 541 1.39 30.81 9.78
CA GLN A 541 0.67 32.06 9.56
C GLN A 541 1.57 33.13 8.93
N LEU A 542 2.61 32.73 8.19
CA LEU A 542 3.58 33.65 7.61
C LEU A 542 2.91 34.53 6.55
N SER A 543 3.03 35.85 6.70
CA SER A 543 2.52 36.83 5.74
C SER A 543 3.59 37.35 4.77
N THR A 544 4.86 37.31 5.19
CA THR A 544 6.03 37.67 4.42
C THR A 544 7.22 36.77 4.77
N LEU A 545 8.27 36.81 3.95
CA LEU A 545 9.58 36.24 4.25
C LEU A 545 10.62 37.35 4.39
N PRO A 546 11.54 37.27 5.36
CA PRO A 546 12.60 38.28 5.51
C PRO A 546 13.64 38.18 4.40
N GLU A 547 14.30 39.30 4.05
CA GLU A 547 15.26 39.34 2.94
C GLU A 547 16.48 38.43 3.15
N VAL A 548 16.81 38.16 4.41
CA VAL A 548 17.91 37.28 4.81
C VAL A 548 17.74 35.82 4.34
N VAL A 549 16.54 35.38 3.94
CA VAL A 549 16.32 34.03 3.40
C VAL A 549 17.22 33.79 2.18
N GLY A 550 17.49 34.81 1.37
CA GLY A 550 18.42 34.70 0.23
C GLY A 550 19.86 34.34 0.62
N GLN A 551 20.23 34.44 1.89
CA GLN A 551 21.57 34.08 2.39
C GLN A 551 21.75 32.56 2.61
N LEU A 552 20.68 31.76 2.52
CA LEU A 552 20.72 30.31 2.73
C LEU A 552 21.25 29.57 1.49
N GLN A 553 22.54 29.77 1.17
CA GLN A 553 23.14 29.31 -0.09
C GLN A 553 23.18 27.79 -0.28
N SER A 554 23.10 27.02 0.81
CA SER A 554 23.07 25.55 0.79
C SER A 554 21.66 24.97 0.66
N LEU A 555 20.61 25.80 0.66
CA LEU A 555 19.21 25.35 0.73
C LEU A 555 18.79 24.66 -0.57
N THR A 556 18.42 23.39 -0.47
CA THR A 556 17.95 22.56 -1.59
C THR A 556 16.44 22.42 -1.62
N SER A 557 15.79 22.52 -0.46
CA SER A 557 14.34 22.35 -0.31
C SER A 557 13.75 23.41 0.62
N LEU A 558 12.74 24.13 0.12
CA LEU A 558 12.00 25.13 0.88
C LEU A 558 10.50 24.88 0.74
N TYR A 559 9.85 24.58 1.86
CA TYR A 559 8.41 24.33 1.91
C TYR A 559 7.70 25.42 2.71
N LEU A 560 6.74 26.08 2.08
CA LEU A 560 6.00 27.23 2.59
C LEU A 560 4.49 27.09 2.38
N ARG A 561 4.03 25.86 2.13
CA ARG A 561 2.64 25.57 1.80
C ARG A 561 1.70 26.03 2.91
N SER A 562 0.47 26.44 2.58
CA SER A 562 -0.58 26.78 3.56
C SER A 562 -0.13 27.85 4.55
N ASN A 563 0.35 28.98 4.02
CA ASN A 563 0.67 30.19 4.78
C ASN A 563 -0.23 31.35 4.28
N GLN A 564 0.11 32.58 4.63
CA GLN A 564 -0.62 33.79 4.25
C GLN A 564 0.24 34.71 3.36
N LEU A 565 1.21 34.14 2.63
CA LEU A 565 2.15 34.92 1.81
C LEU A 565 1.41 35.61 0.67
N SER A 566 1.49 36.93 0.62
CA SER A 566 0.91 37.74 -0.47
C SER A 566 1.95 38.13 -1.53
N THR A 567 3.22 38.18 -1.14
CA THR A 567 4.37 38.44 -2.02
C THR A 567 5.56 37.57 -1.62
N LEU A 568 6.56 37.49 -2.50
CA LEU A 568 7.86 36.88 -2.23
C LEU A 568 8.97 37.92 -2.43
N PRO A 569 9.99 37.96 -1.56
CA PRO A 569 11.10 38.89 -1.71
C PRO A 569 11.98 38.53 -2.91
N GLU A 570 12.54 39.53 -3.59
CA GLU A 570 13.36 39.32 -4.81
C GLU A 570 14.60 38.45 -4.55
N VAL A 571 15.13 38.49 -3.33
CA VAL A 571 16.27 37.68 -2.87
C VAL A 571 16.03 36.17 -2.95
N ILE A 572 14.79 35.69 -3.16
CA ILE A 572 14.51 34.27 -3.37
C ILE A 572 15.33 33.70 -4.54
N GLY A 573 15.62 34.52 -5.56
CA GLY A 573 16.47 34.14 -6.70
C GLY A 573 17.93 33.88 -6.35
N GLN A 574 18.37 34.22 -5.14
CA GLN A 574 19.74 33.99 -4.68
C GLN A 574 19.98 32.57 -4.14
N LEU A 575 18.93 31.75 -4.01
CA LEU A 575 19.01 30.37 -3.51
C LEU A 575 19.50 29.40 -4.60
N GLN A 576 20.76 29.53 -5.01
CA GLN A 576 21.34 28.86 -6.18
C GLN A 576 21.45 27.33 -6.08
N SER A 577 21.20 26.75 -4.90
CA SER A 577 21.16 25.30 -4.68
C SER A 577 19.73 24.73 -4.65
N LEU A 578 18.69 25.57 -4.76
CA LEU A 578 17.31 25.17 -4.54
C LEU A 578 16.82 24.27 -5.68
N THR A 579 16.33 23.09 -5.31
CA THR A 579 15.80 22.07 -6.23
C THR A 579 14.29 21.91 -6.11
N SER A 580 13.73 22.20 -4.93
CA SER A 580 12.30 22.10 -4.66
C SER A 580 11.79 23.31 -3.88
N LEU A 581 10.73 23.92 -4.40
CA LEU A 581 10.05 25.06 -3.77
C LEU A 581 8.53 24.82 -3.76
N ASP A 582 7.94 24.75 -2.57
CA ASP A 582 6.49 24.65 -2.40
C ASP A 582 5.92 25.92 -1.77
N LEU A 583 5.08 26.60 -2.54
CA LEU A 583 4.39 27.85 -2.21
C LEU A 583 2.87 27.68 -2.30
N SER A 584 2.38 26.44 -2.32
CA SER A 584 0.96 26.16 -2.53
C SER A 584 0.08 26.67 -1.38
N ASP A 585 -1.20 26.88 -1.63
CA ASP A 585 -2.18 27.35 -0.63
C ASP A 585 -1.73 28.64 0.10
N ASN A 586 -1.28 29.65 -0.66
CA ASN A 586 -0.92 30.98 -0.15
C ASN A 586 -1.84 32.06 -0.78
N GLN A 587 -1.46 33.34 -0.68
CA GLN A 587 -2.22 34.48 -1.21
C GLN A 587 -1.46 35.21 -2.34
N LEU A 588 -0.55 34.52 -3.04
CA LEU A 588 0.31 35.15 -4.06
C LEU A 588 -0.52 35.59 -5.27
N SER A 589 -0.45 36.87 -5.64
CA SER A 589 -1.02 37.39 -6.89
C SER A 589 -0.01 37.51 -8.03
N GLU A 590 1.27 37.58 -7.71
CA GLU A 590 2.38 37.63 -8.66
C GLU A 590 3.64 36.95 -8.11
N LEU A 591 4.60 36.65 -9.00
CA LEU A 591 5.91 36.12 -8.65
C LEU A 591 7.01 37.12 -9.02
N PRO A 592 8.04 37.32 -8.18
CA PRO A 592 9.19 38.14 -8.53
C PRO A 592 9.97 37.50 -9.69
N ARG A 593 10.47 38.31 -10.64
CA ARG A 593 11.20 37.79 -11.82
C ARG A 593 12.46 37.01 -11.45
N GLN A 594 13.04 37.35 -10.31
CA GLN A 594 14.24 36.74 -9.74
C GLN A 594 14.06 35.25 -9.41
N ILE A 595 12.81 34.75 -9.23
CA ILE A 595 12.56 33.30 -9.08
C ILE A 595 13.09 32.50 -10.30
N CYS A 596 13.21 33.15 -11.46
CA CYS A 596 13.73 32.56 -12.70
C CYS A 596 15.27 32.49 -12.75
N GLN A 597 15.96 32.89 -11.67
CA GLN A 597 17.42 32.75 -11.49
C GLN A 597 17.80 31.46 -10.75
N LEU A 598 16.81 30.64 -10.37
CA LEU A 598 16.99 29.38 -9.66
C LEU A 598 17.33 28.25 -10.65
N ASP A 599 18.54 28.28 -11.21
CA ASP A 599 18.94 27.39 -12.31
C ASP A 599 18.83 25.90 -11.95
N THR A 600 18.94 25.54 -10.66
CA THR A 600 18.84 24.15 -10.16
C THR A 600 17.41 23.68 -9.86
N LEU A 601 16.39 24.53 -10.03
CA LEU A 601 15.03 24.22 -9.59
C LEU A 601 14.39 23.13 -10.46
N CYS A 602 14.06 21.99 -9.85
CA CYS A 602 13.41 20.86 -10.50
C CYS A 602 11.90 20.79 -10.23
N SER A 603 11.45 21.29 -9.07
CA SER A 603 10.03 21.24 -8.67
C SER A 603 9.56 22.58 -8.11
N LEU A 604 8.47 23.10 -8.67
CA LEU A 604 7.83 24.34 -8.25
C LEU A 604 6.33 24.12 -8.05
N PHE A 605 5.86 24.27 -6.81
CA PHE A 605 4.46 24.14 -6.48
C PHE A 605 3.84 25.48 -6.08
N LEU A 606 2.80 25.88 -6.79
CA LEU A 606 2.12 27.18 -6.69
C LEU A 606 0.59 27.01 -6.65
N GLY A 607 0.09 25.79 -6.42
CA GLY A 607 -1.35 25.52 -6.47
C GLY A 607 -2.12 26.28 -5.39
N GLY A 608 -3.37 26.66 -5.63
CA GLY A 608 -4.19 27.35 -4.63
C GLY A 608 -3.78 28.78 -4.27
N ASN A 609 -3.14 29.51 -5.21
CA ASN A 609 -2.81 30.93 -5.08
C ASN A 609 -3.77 31.80 -5.94
N PHE A 610 -3.46 33.09 -6.14
CA PHE A 610 -4.24 34.04 -6.93
C PHE A 610 -3.51 34.53 -8.20
N LEU A 611 -2.57 33.74 -8.75
CA LEU A 611 -1.77 34.13 -9.91
C LEU A 611 -2.65 34.27 -11.17
N GLU A 612 -2.54 35.40 -11.85
CA GLU A 612 -3.22 35.64 -13.15
C GLU A 612 -2.29 35.39 -14.35
N GLN A 613 -0.97 35.52 -14.14
CA GLN A 613 0.07 35.32 -15.15
C GLN A 613 1.38 34.88 -14.50
N LEU A 614 2.28 34.32 -15.31
CA LEU A 614 3.64 33.95 -14.92
C LEU A 614 4.67 34.90 -15.52
N PRO A 615 5.84 35.12 -14.88
CA PRO A 615 6.92 35.90 -15.48
C PRO A 615 7.42 35.23 -16.78
N ALA A 616 7.70 36.04 -17.80
CA ALA A 616 8.15 35.54 -19.11
C ALA A 616 9.53 34.84 -19.01
N GLU A 617 10.34 35.27 -18.06
CA GLU A 617 11.66 34.73 -17.75
C GLU A 617 11.61 33.30 -17.17
N LEU A 618 10.44 32.77 -16.79
CA LEU A 618 10.31 31.41 -16.24
C LEU A 618 10.87 30.33 -17.19
N SER A 619 10.88 30.62 -18.49
CA SER A 619 11.53 29.82 -19.54
C SER A 619 13.03 29.54 -19.30
N ARG A 620 13.69 30.26 -18.39
CA ARG A 620 15.10 30.03 -18.00
C ARG A 620 15.31 28.84 -17.09
N LEU A 621 14.25 28.31 -16.45
CA LEU A 621 14.33 27.18 -15.53
C LEU A 621 14.45 25.85 -16.30
N LEU A 622 15.57 25.62 -16.98
CA LEU A 622 15.77 24.51 -17.92
C LEU A 622 15.67 23.11 -17.26
N HIS A 623 15.87 23.05 -15.95
CA HIS A 623 15.82 21.82 -15.14
C HIS A 623 14.44 21.58 -14.50
N LEU A 624 13.45 22.45 -14.71
CA LEU A 624 12.13 22.31 -14.10
C LEU A 624 11.39 21.10 -14.68
N GLU A 625 11.19 20.07 -13.86
CA GLU A 625 10.51 18.82 -14.20
C GLU A 625 9.05 18.84 -13.77
N LYS A 626 8.73 19.49 -12.65
CA LYS A 626 7.38 19.50 -12.06
C LYS A 626 6.93 20.93 -11.80
N LEU A 627 5.80 21.31 -12.39
CA LEU A 627 5.16 22.60 -12.15
C LEU A 627 3.69 22.41 -11.79
N SER A 628 3.32 22.91 -10.62
CA SER A 628 1.93 22.89 -10.16
C SER A 628 1.36 24.30 -10.06
N LEU A 629 0.32 24.57 -10.83
CA LEU A 629 -0.42 25.83 -10.85
C LEU A 629 -1.92 25.61 -10.59
N GLY A 630 -2.33 24.37 -10.29
CA GLY A 630 -3.74 24.01 -10.15
C GLY A 630 -4.28 24.13 -8.73
N SER A 631 -5.18 23.22 -8.34
CA SER A 631 -5.61 23.09 -6.94
C SER A 631 -4.60 22.23 -6.16
N ALA A 632 -4.18 22.69 -4.98
CA ALA A 632 -3.21 21.99 -4.15
C ALA A 632 -3.69 20.64 -3.57
N SER A 633 -4.95 20.26 -3.82
CA SER A 633 -5.61 19.04 -3.33
C SER A 633 -5.31 17.78 -4.13
N LEU A 634 -4.78 17.89 -5.36
CA LEU A 634 -4.75 16.78 -6.33
C LEU A 634 -3.39 16.13 -6.57
N ILE A 635 -2.30 16.66 -6.00
CA ILE A 635 -0.93 16.23 -6.30
C ILE A 635 -0.37 15.24 -5.28
N PHE A 636 -0.96 15.13 -4.09
CA PHE A 636 -0.43 14.31 -3.01
C PHE A 636 -1.18 12.97 -2.90
N ASP A 637 -0.41 11.90 -2.65
CA ASP A 637 -0.93 10.54 -2.40
C ASP A 637 -2.03 10.52 -1.33
N SER A 638 -2.88 9.49 -1.38
CA SER A 638 -4.08 9.29 -0.54
C SER A 638 -3.87 9.48 0.96
N TYR A 639 -2.62 9.38 1.43
CA TYR A 639 -2.18 9.63 2.80
C TYR A 639 -2.43 11.07 3.29
N TYR A 640 -2.13 12.07 2.46
CA TYR A 640 -2.29 13.49 2.82
C TYR A 640 -3.74 13.97 2.69
N HIS A 641 -4.59 13.23 1.99
CA HIS A 641 -5.88 13.76 1.54
C HIS A 641 -6.91 13.96 2.68
N ASN A 642 -6.92 13.06 3.67
CA ASN A 642 -7.82 13.18 4.83
C ASN A 642 -7.43 14.35 5.76
N VAL A 643 -6.14 14.70 5.80
CA VAL A 643 -5.58 15.82 6.54
C VAL A 643 -5.92 17.15 5.86
N LEU A 644 -5.79 17.21 4.53
CA LEU A 644 -6.08 18.40 3.71
C LEU A 644 -7.53 18.89 3.80
N ARG A 645 -8.48 17.97 4.02
CA ARG A 645 -9.90 18.31 4.21
C ARG A 645 -10.17 18.99 5.57
N ALA A 646 -9.40 18.64 6.61
CA ALA A 646 -9.55 19.20 7.96
C ALA A 646 -8.97 20.63 8.07
N PHE A 647 -7.93 20.95 7.27
CA PHE A 647 -7.28 22.27 7.26
C PHE A 647 -7.84 23.26 6.25
N GLY A 648 -8.91 22.90 5.52
CA GLY A 648 -9.59 23.82 4.61
C GLY A 648 -8.83 24.10 3.30
N ALA A 649 -8.10 23.12 2.77
CA ALA A 649 -7.48 23.23 1.45
C ALA A 649 -8.51 23.67 0.41
N SER A 650 -8.18 24.73 -0.33
CA SER A 650 -9.10 25.32 -1.29
C SER A 650 -9.23 24.42 -2.52
N LYS A 651 -10.48 24.17 -2.95
CA LYS A 651 -10.74 23.61 -4.29
C LYS A 651 -10.47 24.64 -5.41
N GLN A 652 -10.09 25.87 -5.07
CA GLN A 652 -9.73 26.89 -6.06
C GLN A 652 -8.26 26.71 -6.44
N GLY A 653 -7.98 26.67 -7.75
CA GLY A 653 -6.63 26.85 -8.27
C GLY A 653 -6.30 28.34 -8.43
N ASN A 654 -5.30 28.64 -9.26
CA ASN A 654 -4.96 30.00 -9.63
C ASN A 654 -6.03 30.66 -10.53
N LYS A 655 -5.77 31.89 -10.98
CA LYS A 655 -6.65 32.68 -11.85
C LYS A 655 -6.14 32.75 -13.30
N LEU A 656 -5.39 31.76 -13.75
CA LEU A 656 -4.81 31.76 -15.10
C LEU A 656 -5.90 31.65 -16.17
N THR A 657 -5.90 32.58 -17.13
CA THR A 657 -6.86 32.59 -18.26
C THR A 657 -6.29 31.98 -19.55
N HIS A 658 -4.96 31.87 -19.62
CA HIS A 658 -4.22 31.28 -20.72
C HIS A 658 -2.93 30.62 -20.21
N ILE A 659 -2.37 29.71 -21.01
CA ILE A 659 -1.06 29.08 -20.74
C ILE A 659 0.02 30.04 -21.27
N SER A 660 0.92 30.50 -20.41
CA SER A 660 1.98 31.46 -20.78
C SER A 660 2.99 30.83 -21.75
N ASP A 661 3.40 31.59 -22.78
CA ASP A 661 4.32 31.11 -23.82
C ASP A 661 5.66 30.60 -23.27
N CYS A 662 6.12 31.14 -22.13
CA CYS A 662 7.35 30.74 -21.47
C CYS A 662 7.35 29.25 -21.07
N LEU A 663 6.17 28.67 -20.78
CA LEU A 663 6.04 27.26 -20.38
C LEU A 663 6.39 26.30 -21.51
N PHE A 664 6.15 26.67 -22.78
CA PHE A 664 6.45 25.83 -23.94
C PHE A 664 7.96 25.70 -24.21
N SER A 665 8.79 26.52 -23.55
CA SER A 665 10.24 26.53 -23.72
C SER A 665 10.97 25.73 -22.63
N LEU A 666 10.26 25.00 -21.76
CA LEU A 666 10.84 24.23 -20.67
C LEU A 666 11.15 22.78 -21.13
N PRO A 667 12.43 22.43 -21.41
CA PRO A 667 12.77 21.16 -22.07
C PRO A 667 12.67 19.95 -21.15
N SER A 668 12.64 20.16 -19.83
CA SER A 668 12.64 19.09 -18.82
C SER A 668 11.27 18.81 -18.21
N LEU A 669 10.24 19.59 -18.57
CA LEU A 669 8.93 19.53 -17.91
C LEU A 669 8.23 18.19 -18.16
N GLU A 670 8.04 17.42 -17.09
CA GLU A 670 7.38 16.11 -17.12
C GLU A 670 5.95 16.15 -16.59
N VAL A 671 5.68 17.01 -15.60
CA VAL A 671 4.38 17.13 -14.94
C VAL A 671 3.94 18.58 -14.88
N LEU A 672 2.75 18.86 -15.40
CA LEU A 672 2.12 20.18 -15.41
C LEU A 672 0.69 20.12 -14.87
N ASP A 673 0.46 20.61 -13.66
CA ASP A 673 -0.89 20.78 -13.12
C ASP A 673 -1.41 22.20 -13.39
N LEU A 674 -2.51 22.31 -14.15
CA LEU A 674 -3.22 23.54 -14.46
C LEU A 674 -4.70 23.46 -14.03
N SER A 675 -5.04 22.52 -13.14
CA SER A 675 -6.41 22.27 -12.72
C SER A 675 -7.06 23.48 -12.01
N PHE A 676 -8.38 23.60 -12.05
CA PHE A 676 -9.16 24.63 -11.35
C PHE A 676 -8.69 26.08 -11.60
N ASN A 677 -8.23 26.37 -12.83
CA ASN A 677 -7.94 27.70 -13.34
C ASN A 677 -9.12 28.22 -14.20
N GLN A 678 -8.88 29.24 -15.03
CA GLN A 678 -9.87 29.88 -15.91
C GLN A 678 -9.50 29.74 -17.40
N LEU A 679 -8.80 28.66 -17.77
CA LEU A 679 -8.34 28.43 -19.15
C LEU A 679 -9.51 28.14 -20.10
N SER A 680 -9.70 28.97 -21.11
CA SER A 680 -10.72 28.76 -22.15
C SER A 680 -10.19 28.09 -23.43
N ARG A 681 -8.86 28.02 -23.58
CA ARG A 681 -8.18 27.38 -24.71
C ARG A 681 -6.83 26.78 -24.31
N VAL A 682 -6.38 25.78 -25.07
CA VAL A 682 -5.04 25.17 -24.95
C VAL A 682 -4.29 25.41 -26.25
N ASP A 683 -3.09 25.98 -26.19
CA ASP A 683 -2.27 26.24 -27.38
C ASP A 683 -1.64 24.93 -27.90
N SER A 684 -1.63 24.74 -29.23
CA SER A 684 -0.94 23.63 -29.91
C SER A 684 0.55 23.50 -29.56
N LYS A 685 1.22 24.60 -29.20
CA LYS A 685 2.62 24.59 -28.76
C LYS A 685 2.85 23.70 -27.54
N ILE A 686 1.84 23.39 -26.73
CA ILE A 686 2.00 22.46 -25.60
C ILE A 686 2.47 21.08 -26.04
N GLN A 687 2.18 20.67 -27.27
CA GLN A 687 2.62 19.41 -27.85
C GLN A 687 4.13 19.38 -28.15
N SER A 688 4.81 20.53 -28.13
CA SER A 688 6.27 20.61 -28.29
C SER A 688 7.06 20.18 -27.04
N LEU A 689 6.38 20.01 -25.90
CA LEU A 689 6.99 19.54 -24.66
C LEU A 689 7.19 18.02 -24.70
N GLU A 690 8.30 17.56 -25.31
CA GLU A 690 8.57 16.15 -25.59
C GLU A 690 8.60 15.24 -24.34
N LYS A 691 8.98 15.79 -23.18
CA LYS A 691 9.06 15.05 -21.91
C LYS A 691 7.78 15.09 -21.08
N LEU A 692 6.75 15.84 -21.50
CA LEU A 692 5.53 16.01 -20.72
C LEU A 692 4.75 14.67 -20.68
N LYS A 693 4.72 14.05 -19.50
CA LYS A 693 4.05 12.77 -19.26
C LYS A 693 2.65 12.96 -18.72
N GLN A 694 2.42 14.04 -17.97
CA GLN A 694 1.16 14.28 -17.26
C GLN A 694 0.76 15.75 -17.35
N ILE A 695 -0.51 15.98 -17.67
CA ILE A 695 -1.15 17.29 -17.61
C ILE A 695 -2.50 17.18 -16.92
N ASP A 696 -2.80 18.12 -16.02
CA ASP A 696 -4.13 18.23 -15.41
C ASP A 696 -4.81 19.54 -15.84
N LEU A 697 -5.95 19.41 -16.51
CA LEU A 697 -6.76 20.53 -17.00
C LEU A 697 -8.16 20.54 -16.37
N ARG A 698 -8.44 19.69 -15.38
CA ARG A 698 -9.75 19.60 -14.73
C ARG A 698 -10.19 20.95 -14.16
N GLY A 699 -11.48 21.22 -14.12
CA GLY A 699 -12.00 22.46 -13.54
C GLY A 699 -11.77 23.75 -14.35
N ASN A 700 -11.24 23.66 -15.58
CA ASN A 700 -11.15 24.79 -16.51
C ASN A 700 -12.37 24.87 -17.46
N PRO A 701 -12.74 26.06 -17.97
CA PRO A 701 -13.81 26.25 -18.96
C PRO A 701 -13.38 25.82 -20.39
N LEU A 702 -12.89 24.58 -20.54
CA LEU A 702 -12.50 23.99 -21.82
C LEU A 702 -13.63 23.12 -22.39
N PRO A 703 -13.80 23.04 -23.73
CA PRO A 703 -14.75 22.14 -24.38
C PRO A 703 -14.26 20.68 -24.38
N ILE A 704 -13.69 20.21 -23.25
CA ILE A 704 -13.19 18.85 -23.07
C ILE A 704 -14.10 18.14 -22.06
N PRO A 705 -14.76 17.03 -22.44
CA PRO A 705 -15.58 16.26 -21.53
C PRO A 705 -14.77 15.74 -20.32
N PRO A 706 -15.36 15.72 -19.10
CA PRO A 706 -14.71 15.20 -17.89
C PRO A 706 -14.22 13.74 -18.02
N GLU A 707 -14.85 12.93 -18.87
CA GLU A 707 -14.45 11.55 -19.15
C GLU A 707 -13.03 11.47 -19.73
N ILE A 708 -12.60 12.53 -20.43
CA ILE A 708 -11.27 12.65 -21.03
C ILE A 708 -10.29 13.29 -20.05
N LEU A 709 -10.76 14.23 -19.22
CA LEU A 709 -9.96 14.92 -18.21
C LEU A 709 -9.70 14.10 -16.94
N GLY A 710 -10.41 12.98 -16.75
CA GLY A 710 -10.40 12.18 -15.53
C GLY A 710 -11.41 12.70 -14.49
N GLY A 711 -11.68 11.89 -13.47
CA GLY A 711 -12.67 12.23 -12.43
C GLY A 711 -12.27 13.46 -11.60
N ASN A 712 -13.25 14.28 -11.20
CA ASN A 712 -13.02 15.49 -10.37
C ASN A 712 -12.93 15.20 -8.86
N ARG A 713 -12.75 13.93 -8.47
CA ARG A 713 -12.63 13.53 -7.07
C ARG A 713 -11.20 13.71 -6.61
N ALA A 714 -11.01 13.95 -5.33
CA ALA A 714 -9.68 14.08 -4.80
C ALA A 714 -9.00 12.71 -4.70
N GLY A 715 -7.71 12.66 -5.06
CA GLY A 715 -6.98 11.42 -5.33
C GLY A 715 -7.27 10.77 -6.69
N ALA A 716 -8.21 11.29 -7.49
CA ALA A 716 -8.40 10.81 -8.85
C ALA A 716 -7.24 11.27 -9.73
N GLN A 717 -6.68 10.34 -10.50
CA GLN A 717 -5.63 10.65 -11.46
C GLN A 717 -6.18 11.54 -12.59
N PRO A 718 -5.39 12.51 -13.09
CA PRO A 718 -5.73 13.22 -14.30
C PRO A 718 -5.91 12.25 -15.48
N GLY A 719 -6.72 12.67 -16.45
CA GLY A 719 -6.87 11.93 -17.70
C GLY A 719 -5.53 11.79 -18.43
N GLU A 720 -5.39 10.72 -19.21
CA GLU A 720 -4.16 10.48 -19.98
C GLU A 720 -3.92 11.61 -20.99
N ILE A 721 -2.70 12.16 -20.99
CA ILE A 721 -2.31 13.29 -21.83
C ILE A 721 -2.61 13.06 -23.33
N ALA A 722 -2.38 11.84 -23.81
CA ALA A 722 -2.65 11.47 -25.21
C ALA A 722 -4.16 11.58 -25.55
N LYS A 723 -5.04 11.20 -24.63
CA LYS A 723 -6.50 11.27 -24.80
C LYS A 723 -6.97 12.72 -24.82
N ILE A 724 -6.46 13.53 -23.89
CA ILE A 724 -6.75 14.97 -23.78
C ILE A 724 -6.34 15.69 -25.08
N PHE A 725 -5.10 15.52 -25.52
CA PHE A 725 -4.59 16.18 -26.72
C PHE A 725 -5.28 15.69 -27.99
N SER A 726 -5.46 14.37 -28.15
CA SER A 726 -6.14 13.81 -29.32
C SER A 726 -7.53 14.40 -29.48
N PHE A 727 -8.32 14.46 -28.42
CA PHE A 727 -9.67 15.00 -28.50
C PHE A 727 -9.68 16.51 -28.79
N TYR A 728 -8.94 17.28 -27.98
CA TYR A 728 -8.99 18.73 -28.06
C TYR A 728 -8.47 19.26 -29.40
N PHE A 729 -7.38 18.72 -29.94
CA PHE A 729 -6.83 19.19 -31.22
C PHE A 729 -7.58 18.66 -32.44
N GLN A 730 -8.25 17.49 -32.35
CA GLN A 730 -9.16 17.05 -33.42
C GLN A 730 -10.37 17.97 -33.57
N LEU A 731 -10.88 18.56 -32.47
CA LEU A 731 -11.93 19.57 -32.54
C LEU A 731 -11.51 20.84 -33.32
N GLN A 732 -10.21 21.13 -33.36
CA GLN A 732 -9.64 22.29 -34.04
C GLN A 732 -9.20 21.99 -35.49
N ALA A 733 -9.30 20.75 -35.96
CA ALA A 733 -8.87 20.35 -37.29
C ALA A 733 -9.81 20.85 -38.42
N GLU A 734 -9.30 20.95 -39.65
CA GLU A 734 -10.02 21.48 -40.82
C GLU A 734 -11.34 20.76 -41.13
N GLU A 735 -11.46 19.46 -40.80
CA GLU A 735 -12.71 18.71 -40.99
C GLU A 735 -13.88 19.28 -40.16
N GLY A 736 -13.57 20.01 -39.09
CA GLY A 736 -14.52 20.70 -38.21
C GLY A 736 -15.25 19.78 -37.22
N SER A 737 -16.01 20.40 -36.33
CA SER A 737 -16.87 19.72 -35.36
C SER A 737 -18.34 19.69 -35.81
N VAL A 738 -19.10 18.76 -35.26
CA VAL A 738 -20.58 18.76 -35.32
C VAL A 738 -21.15 18.81 -33.90
N PRO A 739 -22.23 19.56 -33.66
CA PRO A 739 -22.91 19.56 -32.37
C PRO A 739 -23.52 18.17 -32.09
N LEU A 740 -23.38 17.69 -30.86
CA LEU A 740 -24.03 16.46 -30.41
C LEU A 740 -25.52 16.70 -30.14
N TYR A 741 -26.40 16.32 -31.08
CA TYR A 741 -27.86 16.32 -30.90
C TYR A 741 -28.40 14.92 -30.62
N GLU A 742 -27.91 14.35 -29.52
CA GLU A 742 -28.34 13.04 -29.06
C GLU A 742 -28.32 12.94 -27.54
N ALA A 743 -29.30 12.21 -26.99
CA ALA A 743 -29.36 11.90 -25.57
C ALA A 743 -29.98 10.54 -25.30
N LYS A 744 -29.79 10.04 -24.07
CA LYS A 744 -30.51 8.89 -23.54
C LYS A 744 -31.75 9.31 -22.76
N LEU A 745 -32.85 8.61 -22.99
CA LEU A 745 -34.07 8.65 -22.19
C LEU A 745 -34.19 7.33 -21.44
N ILE A 746 -34.16 7.34 -20.11
CA ILE A 746 -34.14 6.11 -19.32
C ILE A 746 -35.43 5.98 -18.52
N LEU A 747 -36.16 4.89 -18.71
CA LEU A 747 -37.40 4.60 -17.98
C LEU A 747 -37.11 3.71 -16.77
N VAL A 748 -37.48 4.20 -15.58
CA VAL A 748 -37.35 3.50 -14.29
C VAL A 748 -38.69 3.44 -13.58
N GLY A 749 -38.84 2.49 -12.66
CA GLY A 749 -40.07 2.27 -11.91
C GLY A 749 -40.42 0.79 -11.77
N GLU A 750 -41.43 0.50 -10.97
CA GLU A 750 -41.84 -0.87 -10.63
C GLU A 750 -42.22 -1.73 -11.84
N GLY A 751 -42.11 -3.05 -11.68
CA GLY A 751 -42.64 -4.02 -12.64
C GLY A 751 -44.13 -3.77 -12.91
N GLY A 752 -44.52 -3.72 -14.18
CA GLY A 752 -45.92 -3.52 -14.58
C GLY A 752 -46.44 -2.06 -14.56
N ALA A 753 -45.60 -1.07 -14.21
CA ALA A 753 -46.01 0.35 -14.17
C ALA A 753 -46.41 0.95 -15.54
N GLY A 754 -46.09 0.26 -16.65
CA GLY A 754 -46.39 0.71 -18.02
C GLY A 754 -45.22 1.43 -18.72
N LYS A 755 -43.98 1.13 -18.34
CA LYS A 755 -42.76 1.69 -18.95
C LYS A 755 -42.67 1.37 -20.44
N THR A 756 -42.73 0.10 -20.81
CA THR A 756 -42.74 -0.40 -22.19
C THR A 756 -43.87 0.24 -23.00
N SER A 757 -45.07 0.29 -22.41
CA SER A 757 -46.24 0.91 -23.03
C SER A 757 -46.04 2.40 -23.30
N LEU A 758 -45.42 3.13 -22.36
CA LEU A 758 -45.09 4.56 -22.53
C LEU A 758 -44.00 4.75 -23.59
N ALA A 759 -42.93 3.97 -23.57
CA ALA A 759 -41.83 4.07 -24.55
C ALA A 759 -42.33 3.89 -25.99
N LYS A 760 -43.16 2.87 -26.24
CA LYS A 760 -43.78 2.63 -27.56
C LYS A 760 -44.77 3.73 -27.96
N LYS A 761 -45.51 4.30 -27.02
CA LYS A 761 -46.43 5.43 -27.25
C LYS A 761 -45.72 6.75 -27.55
N VAL A 762 -44.54 6.98 -26.94
CA VAL A 762 -43.70 8.16 -27.22
C VAL A 762 -43.20 8.10 -28.66
N ASP A 763 -42.69 6.94 -29.09
CA ASP A 763 -42.29 6.69 -30.48
C ASP A 763 -43.48 6.78 -31.45
N ASN A 764 -44.52 5.97 -31.23
CA ASN A 764 -45.73 5.91 -32.04
C ASN A 764 -47.01 6.09 -31.20
N SER A 765 -47.63 7.27 -31.30
CA SER A 765 -48.87 7.61 -30.58
C SER A 765 -50.05 6.66 -30.91
N ASP A 766 -50.05 6.05 -32.10
CA ASP A 766 -51.11 5.15 -32.58
C ASP A 766 -50.94 3.69 -32.11
N TYR A 767 -49.89 3.38 -31.35
CA TYR A 767 -49.66 2.02 -30.82
C TYR A 767 -50.86 1.51 -29.99
N GLU A 768 -51.41 0.35 -30.32
CA GLU A 768 -52.51 -0.27 -29.56
C GLU A 768 -51.97 -1.10 -28.38
N LEU A 769 -52.49 -0.86 -27.16
CA LEU A 769 -52.05 -1.58 -25.96
C LEU A 769 -52.56 -3.04 -25.96
N PRO A 770 -51.69 -4.06 -25.88
CA PRO A 770 -52.10 -5.46 -25.77
C PRO A 770 -52.87 -5.73 -24.48
N LYS A 771 -53.81 -6.70 -24.50
CA LYS A 771 -54.56 -7.12 -23.29
C LYS A 771 -53.65 -7.76 -22.22
N ASP A 772 -52.61 -8.48 -22.66
CA ASP A 772 -51.61 -9.17 -21.84
C ASP A 772 -50.19 -8.84 -22.35
N GLU A 773 -49.70 -7.61 -22.13
CA GLU A 773 -48.32 -7.23 -22.44
C GLU A 773 -47.37 -7.94 -21.46
N LYS A 774 -46.51 -8.83 -21.97
CA LYS A 774 -45.47 -9.50 -21.16
C LYS A 774 -44.53 -8.45 -20.56
N SER A 775 -44.07 -8.69 -19.34
CA SER A 775 -43.06 -7.82 -18.70
C SER A 775 -41.74 -7.89 -19.46
N THR A 776 -41.06 -6.75 -19.65
CA THR A 776 -39.73 -6.69 -20.26
C THR A 776 -38.75 -7.56 -19.48
N GLU A 777 -38.11 -8.50 -20.17
CA GLU A 777 -37.00 -9.31 -19.65
C GLU A 777 -35.69 -8.59 -20.01
N GLY A 778 -35.01 -8.03 -19.01
CA GLY A 778 -33.76 -7.30 -19.21
C GLY A 778 -33.91 -5.84 -19.64
N ILE A 779 -33.34 -5.45 -20.78
CA ILE A 779 -33.32 -4.06 -21.28
C ILE A 779 -33.77 -4.05 -22.75
N ASP A 780 -34.71 -3.16 -23.08
CA ASP A 780 -35.12 -2.88 -24.47
C ASP A 780 -34.72 -1.43 -24.85
N VAL A 781 -34.25 -1.21 -26.08
CA VAL A 781 -33.80 0.09 -26.56
C VAL A 781 -34.59 0.51 -27.79
N ILE A 782 -35.44 1.52 -27.63
CA ILE A 782 -36.29 2.08 -28.69
C ILE A 782 -35.68 3.39 -29.18
N ARG A 783 -35.56 3.57 -30.49
CA ARG A 783 -35.06 4.81 -31.07
C ARG A 783 -36.22 5.74 -31.42
N TRP A 784 -36.16 6.98 -30.93
CA TRP A 784 -37.12 8.03 -31.23
C TRP A 784 -36.41 9.28 -31.76
N ASP A 785 -36.81 9.74 -32.94
CA ASP A 785 -36.20 10.91 -33.61
C ASP A 785 -37.23 12.07 -33.69
N PHE A 786 -36.79 13.32 -33.52
CA PHE A 786 -37.62 14.52 -33.74
C PHE A 786 -36.81 15.68 -34.32
N SER A 787 -37.46 16.64 -34.99
CA SER A 787 -36.79 17.81 -35.59
C SER A 787 -36.67 18.98 -34.61
N LEU A 788 -35.50 19.61 -34.58
CA LEU A 788 -35.24 20.86 -33.88
C LEU A 788 -35.76 22.06 -34.69
N SER A 789 -35.89 23.23 -34.04
CA SER A 789 -36.33 24.49 -34.67
C SER A 789 -35.52 24.89 -35.90
N ASP A 790 -34.27 24.41 -35.96
CA ASP A 790 -33.27 24.82 -36.95
C ASP A 790 -33.20 23.82 -38.12
N GLY A 791 -34.05 22.79 -38.12
CA GLY A 791 -34.15 21.75 -39.16
C GLY A 791 -33.31 20.49 -38.91
N ASP A 792 -32.39 20.51 -37.95
CA ASP A 792 -31.58 19.35 -37.56
C ASP A 792 -32.42 18.28 -36.85
N THR A 793 -32.04 17.01 -37.03
CA THR A 793 -32.73 15.87 -36.38
C THR A 793 -32.06 15.54 -35.04
N PHE A 794 -32.83 15.52 -33.97
CA PHE A 794 -32.41 15.09 -32.64
C PHE A 794 -32.69 13.60 -32.46
N ARG A 795 -31.69 12.84 -32.02
CA ARG A 795 -31.81 11.40 -31.76
C ARG A 795 -31.99 11.12 -30.27
N VAL A 796 -32.97 10.29 -29.92
CA VAL A 796 -33.17 9.81 -28.55
C VAL A 796 -33.15 8.29 -28.51
N ASN A 797 -32.28 7.72 -27.68
CA ASN A 797 -32.31 6.30 -27.37
C ASN A 797 -33.10 6.10 -26.06
N ILE A 798 -34.25 5.46 -26.15
CA ILE A 798 -35.16 5.18 -25.04
C ILE A 798 -34.83 3.81 -24.46
N TRP A 799 -34.31 3.77 -23.23
CA TRP A 799 -33.95 2.55 -22.52
C TRP A 799 -35.07 2.15 -21.56
N ASP A 800 -35.72 1.01 -21.83
CA ASP A 800 -36.75 0.39 -20.98
C ASP A 800 -36.15 -0.73 -20.12
N PHE A 801 -36.06 -0.50 -18.82
CA PHE A 801 -35.51 -1.47 -17.87
C PHE A 801 -36.59 -2.40 -17.30
N GLY A 802 -36.32 -3.71 -17.25
CA GLY A 802 -37.15 -4.70 -16.59
C GLY A 802 -37.29 -4.41 -15.08
N GLY A 803 -38.51 -4.42 -14.56
CA GLY A 803 -38.80 -4.00 -13.17
C GLY A 803 -38.61 -5.07 -12.09
N GLN A 804 -37.80 -6.11 -12.31
CA GLN A 804 -37.63 -7.21 -11.33
C GLN A 804 -36.48 -6.93 -10.35
N GLU A 805 -36.64 -7.33 -9.08
CA GLU A 805 -35.69 -7.02 -8.00
C GLU A 805 -34.27 -7.57 -8.21
N ILE A 806 -34.12 -8.66 -8.98
CA ILE A 806 -32.83 -9.32 -9.25
C ILE A 806 -31.91 -8.42 -10.10
N TYR A 807 -32.48 -7.44 -10.82
CA TYR A 807 -31.78 -6.60 -11.80
C TYR A 807 -31.31 -5.24 -11.26
N HIS A 808 -31.62 -4.88 -10.01
CA HIS A 808 -31.15 -3.60 -9.45
C HIS A 808 -29.61 -3.50 -9.43
N ALA A 809 -28.92 -4.61 -9.19
CA ALA A 809 -27.46 -4.66 -9.19
C ALA A 809 -26.86 -4.58 -10.61
N THR A 810 -27.61 -4.93 -11.66
CA THR A 810 -27.15 -4.82 -13.05
C THR A 810 -27.47 -3.46 -13.65
N HIS A 811 -28.58 -2.83 -13.25
CA HIS A 811 -28.98 -1.51 -13.75
C HIS A 811 -27.91 -0.45 -13.50
N GLN A 812 -27.18 -0.50 -12.38
CA GLN A 812 -26.10 0.45 -12.09
C GLN A 812 -25.01 0.50 -13.17
N PHE A 813 -24.82 -0.55 -13.99
CA PHE A 813 -23.86 -0.55 -15.09
C PHE A 813 -24.38 0.20 -16.33
N PHE A 814 -25.68 0.46 -16.40
CA PHE A 814 -26.34 1.08 -17.56
C PHE A 814 -27.00 2.43 -17.22
N LEU A 815 -27.18 2.74 -15.92
CA LEU A 815 -27.57 4.06 -15.44
C LEU A 815 -26.37 5.00 -15.60
N THR A 816 -26.43 5.84 -16.63
CA THR A 816 -25.37 6.80 -16.93
C THR A 816 -25.78 8.22 -16.54
N LYS A 817 -24.78 9.07 -16.31
CA LYS A 817 -24.97 10.52 -16.23
C LYS A 817 -25.54 11.08 -17.54
N ARG A 818 -25.86 12.39 -17.55
CA ARG A 818 -26.21 13.13 -18.79
C ARG A 818 -27.40 12.51 -19.55
N SER A 819 -28.34 11.93 -18.82
CA SER A 819 -29.53 11.27 -19.39
C SER A 819 -30.80 11.93 -18.84
N LEU A 820 -31.94 11.83 -19.53
CA LEU A 820 -33.24 12.19 -18.95
C LEU A 820 -33.89 10.94 -18.35
N TYR A 821 -34.37 11.01 -17.11
CA TYR A 821 -35.03 9.88 -16.44
C TYR A 821 -36.54 10.08 -16.38
N LEU A 822 -37.30 9.05 -16.72
CA LEU A 822 -38.75 8.98 -16.52
C LEU A 822 -39.06 7.95 -15.44
N LEU A 823 -39.56 8.40 -14.29
CA LEU A 823 -40.07 7.52 -13.24
C LEU A 823 -41.56 7.25 -13.52
N VAL A 824 -41.86 6.05 -13.99
CA VAL A 824 -43.23 5.64 -14.35
C VAL A 824 -43.88 4.89 -13.19
N ALA A 825 -45.07 5.34 -12.78
CA ALA A 825 -45.85 4.75 -11.68
C ALA A 825 -47.27 4.39 -12.13
N ASP A 826 -47.83 3.28 -11.62
CA ASP A 826 -49.21 2.83 -11.90
C ASP A 826 -50.01 2.70 -10.59
N THR A 827 -51.30 3.05 -10.68
CA THR A 827 -52.32 3.02 -9.63
C THR A 827 -52.74 1.62 -9.13
N ARG A 828 -52.30 0.54 -9.77
CA ARG A 828 -52.62 -0.84 -9.33
C ARG A 828 -51.78 -1.34 -8.15
N ALA A 829 -50.64 -0.71 -7.88
CA ALA A 829 -49.82 -1.02 -6.72
C ALA A 829 -49.73 0.23 -5.84
N GLU A 830 -50.34 0.21 -4.65
CA GLU A 830 -50.26 1.30 -3.65
C GLU A 830 -48.82 1.61 -3.16
N ASN A 831 -47.77 1.02 -3.73
CA ASN A 831 -46.39 1.03 -3.23
C ASN A 831 -45.33 1.26 -4.32
N THR A 832 -45.52 2.20 -5.26
CA THR A 832 -44.33 2.69 -6.01
C THR A 832 -43.46 3.45 -5.01
N ASP A 833 -42.28 2.92 -4.68
CA ASP A 833 -41.34 3.61 -3.79
C ASP A 833 -40.65 4.74 -4.56
N PHE A 834 -41.39 5.85 -4.73
CA PHE A 834 -40.90 7.06 -5.40
C PHE A 834 -39.61 7.55 -4.76
N TYR A 835 -39.50 7.45 -3.44
CA TYR A 835 -38.31 7.87 -2.71
C TYR A 835 -37.10 7.00 -3.07
N TYR A 836 -37.25 5.68 -3.13
CA TYR A 836 -36.18 4.76 -3.55
C TYR A 836 -35.69 5.07 -4.96
N TRP A 837 -36.60 5.16 -5.94
CA TRP A 837 -36.20 5.39 -7.32
C TRP A 837 -35.56 6.77 -7.53
N LEU A 838 -36.12 7.82 -6.92
CA LEU A 838 -35.52 9.16 -6.96
C LEU A 838 -34.13 9.19 -6.31
N LYS A 839 -33.94 8.49 -5.19
CA LYS A 839 -32.62 8.37 -4.54
C LYS A 839 -31.62 7.58 -5.37
N ILE A 840 -32.01 6.46 -5.99
CA ILE A 840 -31.14 5.68 -6.87
C ILE A 840 -30.66 6.54 -8.04
N VAL A 841 -31.57 7.26 -8.70
CA VAL A 841 -31.20 8.17 -9.79
C VAL A 841 -30.28 9.28 -9.28
N GLU A 842 -30.57 9.90 -8.13
CA GLU A 842 -29.68 10.91 -7.54
C GLU A 842 -28.27 10.37 -7.23
N LEU A 843 -28.16 9.15 -6.73
CA LEU A 843 -26.89 8.54 -6.31
C LEU A 843 -25.99 8.09 -7.46
N LEU A 844 -26.58 7.63 -8.57
CA LEU A 844 -25.85 7.00 -9.68
C LEU A 844 -25.60 7.92 -10.88
N THR A 845 -26.24 9.10 -10.97
CA THR A 845 -26.39 9.81 -12.26
C THR A 845 -26.04 11.30 -12.25
N ASP A 846 -25.40 11.80 -11.19
CA ASP A 846 -24.95 13.20 -11.03
C ASP A 846 -26.03 14.26 -11.25
N SER A 847 -27.20 14.12 -10.59
CA SER A 847 -28.34 15.04 -10.75
C SER A 847 -28.91 15.13 -12.17
N SER A 848 -28.84 14.05 -12.95
CA SER A 848 -29.59 13.94 -14.20
C SER A 848 -31.08 14.24 -13.98
N PRO A 849 -31.74 15.03 -14.87
CA PRO A 849 -33.12 15.46 -14.68
C PRO A 849 -34.09 14.29 -14.64
N VAL A 850 -35.13 14.39 -13.81
CA VAL A 850 -36.16 13.36 -13.63
C VAL A 850 -37.55 13.96 -13.86
N LEU A 851 -38.40 13.23 -14.58
CA LEU A 851 -39.83 13.50 -14.71
C LEU A 851 -40.63 12.33 -14.13
N ILE A 852 -41.68 12.63 -13.36
CA ILE A 852 -42.60 11.60 -12.86
C ILE A 852 -43.79 11.45 -13.81
N ILE A 853 -44.07 10.22 -14.25
CA ILE A 853 -45.19 9.90 -15.12
C ILE A 853 -46.18 9.01 -14.36
N LYS A 854 -47.33 9.58 -14.03
CA LYS A 854 -48.43 8.92 -13.31
C LYS A 854 -49.39 8.29 -14.32
N ASN A 855 -49.30 6.97 -14.49
CA ASN A 855 -50.15 6.19 -15.37
C ASN A 855 -51.47 5.85 -14.67
N GLU A 856 -52.47 6.70 -14.85
CA GLU A 856 -53.80 6.65 -14.25
C GLU A 856 -54.72 5.67 -15.01
N LYS A 857 -54.38 4.38 -14.97
CA LYS A 857 -55.19 3.32 -15.58
C LYS A 857 -56.61 3.33 -14.98
N GLN A 858 -57.62 3.25 -15.85
CA GLN A 858 -59.04 3.30 -15.46
C GLN A 858 -59.44 4.61 -14.76
N ASP A 859 -58.73 5.71 -15.04
CA ASP A 859 -58.98 7.06 -14.52
C ASP A 859 -58.93 7.18 -12.98
N ARG A 860 -58.19 6.27 -12.35
CA ARG A 860 -57.83 6.38 -10.93
C ARG A 860 -56.74 7.44 -10.80
N GLN A 861 -56.93 8.44 -9.95
CA GLN A 861 -55.92 9.47 -9.73
C GLN A 861 -54.79 8.93 -8.84
N CYS A 862 -53.54 9.25 -9.20
CA CYS A 862 -52.37 8.97 -8.38
C CYS A 862 -51.99 10.25 -7.63
N GLU A 863 -52.24 10.28 -6.33
CA GLU A 863 -51.87 11.41 -5.47
C GLU A 863 -50.41 11.26 -5.03
N ILE A 864 -49.59 12.27 -5.32
CA ILE A 864 -48.22 12.39 -4.82
C ILE A 864 -48.01 13.80 -4.28
N ASP A 865 -47.23 13.93 -3.21
CA ASP A 865 -46.83 15.23 -2.68
C ASP A 865 -45.67 15.80 -3.53
N GLU A 866 -46.03 16.41 -4.66
CA GLU A 866 -45.06 16.99 -5.60
C GLU A 866 -44.22 18.10 -4.95
N GLY A 867 -44.80 18.85 -4.01
CA GLY A 867 -44.10 19.91 -3.28
C GLY A 867 -42.99 19.33 -2.41
N LEU A 868 -43.29 18.27 -1.64
CA LEU A 868 -42.30 17.56 -0.84
C LEU A 868 -41.18 17.00 -1.70
N PHE A 869 -41.49 16.27 -2.78
CA PHE A 869 -40.44 15.67 -3.62
C PHE A 869 -39.59 16.72 -4.35
N LYS A 870 -40.18 17.80 -4.90
CA LYS A 870 -39.41 18.87 -5.53
C LYS A 870 -38.51 19.62 -4.53
N SER A 871 -38.90 19.70 -3.25
CA SER A 871 -38.07 20.30 -2.20
C SER A 871 -36.88 19.41 -1.78
N GLN A 872 -37.01 18.08 -1.91
CA GLN A 872 -35.98 17.12 -1.51
C GLN A 872 -35.03 16.74 -2.66
N PHE A 873 -35.52 16.78 -3.91
CA PHE A 873 -34.80 16.30 -5.09
C PHE A 873 -34.69 17.42 -6.15
N ASN A 874 -33.57 18.14 -6.16
CA ASN A 874 -33.34 19.27 -7.08
C ASN A 874 -33.32 18.89 -8.57
N ASN A 875 -33.12 17.60 -8.87
CA ASN A 875 -33.13 17.06 -10.21
C ASN A 875 -34.54 16.65 -10.69
N LEU A 876 -35.53 16.56 -9.79
CA LEU A 876 -36.93 16.37 -10.18
C LEU A 876 -37.48 17.66 -10.80
N LYS A 877 -37.80 17.64 -12.09
CA LYS A 877 -38.25 18.83 -12.82
C LYS A 877 -39.77 18.95 -12.83
N ASP A 878 -40.47 17.94 -13.33
CA ASP A 878 -41.93 17.97 -13.50
C ASP A 878 -42.59 16.62 -13.24
N SER A 879 -43.91 16.66 -13.12
CA SER A 879 -44.79 15.51 -12.91
C SER A 879 -45.99 15.62 -13.85
N PHE A 880 -46.38 14.50 -14.47
CA PHE A 880 -47.46 14.46 -15.45
C PHE A 880 -48.40 13.29 -15.16
N SER A 881 -49.70 13.53 -15.23
CA SER A 881 -50.72 12.47 -15.23
C SER A 881 -51.12 12.11 -16.66
N THR A 882 -51.20 10.82 -16.95
CA THR A 882 -51.63 10.31 -18.25
C THR A 882 -52.46 9.04 -18.11
N ASN A 883 -53.29 8.74 -19.11
CA ASN A 883 -53.87 7.42 -19.29
C ASN A 883 -53.40 6.90 -20.66
N LEU A 884 -52.52 5.90 -20.65
CA LEU A 884 -51.90 5.39 -21.89
C LEU A 884 -52.92 4.74 -22.85
N LYS A 885 -54.13 4.42 -22.37
CA LYS A 885 -55.19 3.82 -23.20
C LYS A 885 -55.81 4.82 -24.18
N ASP A 886 -55.99 6.07 -23.76
CA ASP A 886 -56.64 7.13 -24.56
C ASP A 886 -55.68 8.27 -24.92
N ASN A 887 -54.39 8.11 -24.61
CA ASN A 887 -53.32 9.09 -24.83
C ASN A 887 -53.53 10.43 -24.11
N ARG A 888 -54.39 10.51 -23.07
CA ARG A 888 -54.62 11.75 -22.32
C ARG A 888 -53.30 12.31 -21.79
N GLY A 889 -52.95 13.53 -22.18
CA GLY A 889 -51.74 14.22 -21.70
C GLY A 889 -50.43 13.74 -22.31
N LEU A 890 -50.43 12.78 -23.26
CA LEU A 890 -49.22 12.25 -23.88
C LEU A 890 -48.43 13.33 -24.65
N ASP A 891 -49.10 14.24 -25.34
CA ASP A 891 -48.42 15.33 -26.08
C ASP A 891 -47.63 16.26 -25.15
N LYS A 892 -48.21 16.59 -23.98
CA LYS A 892 -47.51 17.39 -22.95
C LYS A 892 -46.26 16.67 -22.43
N ILE A 893 -46.35 15.35 -22.26
CA ILE A 893 -45.20 14.52 -21.86
C ILE A 893 -44.12 14.55 -22.96
N LYS A 894 -44.51 14.38 -24.24
CA LYS A 894 -43.56 14.46 -25.37
C LYS A 894 -42.87 15.82 -25.45
N ASP A 895 -43.60 16.91 -25.25
CA ASP A 895 -43.03 18.26 -25.27
C ASP A 895 -42.08 18.50 -24.09
N ALA A 896 -42.42 18.02 -22.89
CA ALA A 896 -41.53 18.08 -21.73
C ALA A 896 -40.25 17.27 -21.94
N ILE A 897 -40.36 16.06 -22.51
CA ILE A 897 -39.20 15.24 -22.87
C ILE A 897 -38.30 15.99 -23.86
N ARG A 898 -38.86 16.56 -24.94
CA ARG A 898 -38.09 17.34 -25.94
C ARG A 898 -37.33 18.50 -25.28
N TYR A 899 -37.99 19.26 -24.42
CA TYR A 899 -37.39 20.39 -23.73
C TYR A 899 -36.24 19.98 -22.81
N HIS A 900 -36.48 19.01 -21.92
CA HIS A 900 -35.49 18.59 -20.92
C HIS A 900 -34.32 17.83 -21.54
N ILE A 901 -34.54 17.04 -22.60
CA ILE A 901 -33.45 16.39 -23.35
C ILE A 901 -32.59 17.42 -24.09
N SER A 902 -33.22 18.40 -24.77
CA SER A 902 -32.47 19.39 -25.56
C SER A 902 -31.65 20.36 -24.70
N THR A 903 -31.90 20.39 -23.39
CA THR A 903 -31.21 21.26 -22.41
C THR A 903 -30.17 20.51 -21.56
N LEU A 904 -29.91 19.23 -21.86
CA LEU A 904 -28.88 18.47 -21.13
C LEU A 904 -27.49 19.08 -21.36
N PRO A 905 -26.58 19.07 -20.35
CA PRO A 905 -25.31 19.82 -20.40
C PRO A 905 -24.32 19.45 -21.50
N HIS A 906 -24.51 18.28 -22.14
CA HIS A 906 -23.64 17.76 -23.19
C HIS A 906 -24.22 17.94 -24.58
N VAL A 907 -25.52 18.26 -24.67
CA VAL A 907 -26.21 18.47 -25.94
C VAL A 907 -25.71 19.77 -26.54
N GLY A 908 -25.33 19.72 -27.81
CA GLY A 908 -24.69 20.83 -28.51
C GLY A 908 -23.17 20.91 -28.31
N ASN A 909 -22.56 20.09 -27.44
CA ASN A 909 -21.11 20.02 -27.34
C ASN A 909 -20.49 19.61 -28.69
N PRO A 910 -19.37 20.22 -29.10
CA PRO A 910 -18.74 19.90 -30.36
C PRO A 910 -18.10 18.50 -30.27
N LEU A 911 -18.36 17.65 -31.28
CA LEU A 911 -17.70 16.38 -31.48
C LEU A 911 -16.94 16.37 -32.80
N PRO A 912 -15.77 15.70 -32.88
CA PRO A 912 -15.06 15.54 -34.16
C PRO A 912 -15.93 14.79 -35.17
N LYS A 913 -16.04 15.28 -36.42
CA LYS A 913 -16.85 14.63 -37.47
C LYS A 913 -16.44 13.18 -37.73
N ILE A 914 -15.15 12.86 -37.61
CA ILE A 914 -14.61 11.51 -37.80
C ILE A 914 -15.22 10.54 -36.78
N TRP A 915 -15.44 10.97 -35.52
CA TRP A 915 -16.04 10.13 -34.49
C TRP A 915 -17.49 9.77 -34.84
N VAL A 916 -18.24 10.74 -35.38
CA VAL A 916 -19.62 10.53 -35.85
C VAL A 916 -19.68 9.58 -37.03
N ARG A 917 -18.71 9.64 -37.97
CA ARG A 917 -18.62 8.69 -39.10
C ARG A 917 -18.36 7.26 -38.64
N VAL A 918 -17.35 7.05 -37.78
CA VAL A 918 -17.04 5.71 -37.24
C VAL A 918 -18.25 5.15 -36.49
N ARG A 919 -18.89 6.00 -35.69
CA ARG A 919 -20.08 5.61 -34.96
C ARG A 919 -21.23 5.19 -35.89
N ALA A 920 -21.53 5.97 -36.93
CA ALA A 920 -22.54 5.60 -37.92
C ALA A 920 -22.20 4.27 -38.62
N ALA A 921 -20.91 4.03 -38.87
CA ALA A 921 -20.43 2.76 -39.42
C ALA A 921 -20.66 1.59 -38.45
N LEU A 922 -20.41 1.77 -37.14
CA LEU A 922 -20.69 0.75 -36.12
C LEU A 922 -22.18 0.41 -36.02
N GLU A 923 -23.05 1.43 -36.03
CA GLU A 923 -24.51 1.24 -36.00
C GLU A 923 -25.01 0.48 -37.24
N ASN A 924 -24.40 0.69 -38.40
CA ASN A 924 -24.73 -0.08 -39.60
C ASN A 924 -24.26 -1.55 -39.48
N TYR A 925 -23.08 -1.77 -38.91
CA TYR A 925 -22.56 -3.12 -38.65
C TYR A 925 -23.41 -3.89 -37.63
N SER A 926 -23.93 -3.21 -36.60
CA SER A 926 -24.72 -3.85 -35.55
C SER A 926 -26.05 -4.42 -36.07
N GLN A 927 -26.54 -3.96 -37.23
CA GLN A 927 -27.75 -4.52 -37.85
C GLN A 927 -27.59 -6.02 -38.18
N ASN A 928 -26.38 -6.47 -38.50
CA ASN A 928 -26.11 -7.84 -38.95
C ASN A 928 -25.31 -8.68 -37.94
N CYS A 929 -24.64 -8.05 -36.97
CA CYS A 929 -23.77 -8.72 -36.00
C CYS A 929 -23.97 -8.16 -34.58
N ASN A 930 -23.83 -9.01 -33.55
CA ASN A 930 -23.93 -8.57 -32.15
C ASN A 930 -22.56 -8.17 -31.56
N THR A 931 -21.47 -8.73 -32.09
CA THR A 931 -20.09 -8.47 -31.67
C THR A 931 -19.16 -8.39 -32.88
N ILE A 932 -18.01 -7.73 -32.71
CA ILE A 932 -16.89 -7.73 -33.65
C ILE A 932 -15.57 -7.86 -32.89
N THR A 933 -14.51 -8.33 -33.56
CA THR A 933 -13.16 -8.31 -32.99
C THR A 933 -12.58 -6.90 -32.97
N VAL A 934 -11.61 -6.63 -32.09
CA VAL A 934 -10.90 -5.34 -32.07
C VAL A 934 -10.15 -5.06 -33.38
N GLU A 935 -9.68 -6.09 -34.08
CA GLU A 935 -9.05 -5.91 -35.38
C GLU A 935 -10.04 -5.43 -36.44
N GLN A 936 -11.23 -6.03 -36.50
CA GLN A 936 -12.32 -5.57 -37.37
C GLN A 936 -12.79 -4.16 -37.01
N TYR A 937 -12.83 -3.83 -35.71
CA TYR A 937 -13.10 -2.48 -35.25
C TYR A 937 -12.04 -1.48 -35.74
N CYS A 938 -10.75 -1.81 -35.59
CA CYS A 938 -9.67 -0.96 -36.09
C CYS A 938 -9.73 -0.78 -37.61
N ASP A 939 -10.05 -1.83 -38.37
CA ASP A 939 -10.22 -1.75 -39.83
C ASP A 939 -11.39 -0.85 -40.22
N LEU A 940 -12.51 -0.93 -39.49
CA LEU A 940 -13.65 -0.03 -39.66
C LEU A 940 -13.25 1.42 -39.41
N CYS A 941 -12.48 1.69 -38.36
CA CYS A 941 -11.97 3.02 -38.06
C CYS A 941 -11.04 3.54 -39.17
N ARG A 942 -10.13 2.69 -39.70
CA ARG A 942 -9.24 3.05 -40.81
C ARG A 942 -10.00 3.44 -42.07
N GLN A 943 -11.03 2.68 -42.41
CA GLN A 943 -11.90 2.97 -43.56
C GLN A 943 -12.63 4.32 -43.43
N ASN A 944 -12.80 4.82 -42.20
CA ASN A 944 -13.51 6.08 -41.90
C ASN A 944 -12.56 7.25 -41.55
N GLY A 945 -11.24 7.10 -41.77
CA GLY A 945 -10.27 8.19 -41.68
C GLY A 945 -9.41 8.23 -40.42
N PHE A 946 -9.47 7.22 -39.54
CA PHE A 946 -8.50 7.08 -38.44
C PHE A 946 -7.21 6.43 -38.92
N ILE A 947 -6.07 6.95 -38.48
CA ILE A 947 -4.75 6.40 -38.83
C ILE A 947 -4.09 5.73 -37.61
N ASP A 948 -4.30 6.31 -36.43
CA ASP A 948 -3.65 5.88 -35.19
C ASP A 948 -4.51 4.87 -34.39
N LYS A 949 -3.94 3.72 -34.05
CA LYS A 949 -4.63 2.64 -33.31
C LYS A 949 -5.00 3.03 -31.88
N ALA A 950 -4.18 3.84 -31.19
CA ALA A 950 -4.47 4.28 -29.83
C ALA A 950 -5.68 5.22 -29.80
N GLN A 951 -5.82 6.09 -30.80
CA GLN A 951 -7.00 6.95 -30.97
C GLN A 951 -8.27 6.14 -31.26
N MET A 952 -8.17 5.06 -32.06
CA MET A 952 -9.29 4.15 -32.31
C MET A 952 -9.75 3.49 -31.00
N LEU A 953 -8.81 2.91 -30.25
CA LEU A 953 -9.11 2.29 -28.96
C LEU A 953 -9.72 3.30 -27.98
N PHE A 954 -9.21 4.53 -27.94
CA PHE A 954 -9.82 5.59 -27.15
C PHE A 954 -11.27 5.90 -27.55
N LEU A 955 -11.55 6.02 -28.84
CA LEU A 955 -12.92 6.23 -29.33
C LEU A 955 -13.84 5.09 -28.88
N SER A 956 -13.38 3.83 -28.91
CA SER A 956 -14.18 2.72 -28.42
C SER A 956 -14.48 2.78 -26.91
N SER A 957 -13.55 3.29 -26.09
CA SER A 957 -13.82 3.57 -24.67
C SER A 957 -14.86 4.66 -24.50
N TYR A 958 -14.74 5.75 -25.26
CA TYR A 958 -15.72 6.84 -25.21
C TYR A 958 -17.12 6.37 -25.64
N LEU A 959 -17.21 5.56 -26.69
CA LEU A 959 -18.48 4.95 -27.13
C LEU A 959 -19.01 3.94 -26.11
N HIS A 960 -18.14 3.27 -25.36
CA HIS A 960 -18.52 2.44 -24.22
C HIS A 960 -19.18 3.25 -23.10
N ASP A 961 -18.59 4.38 -22.72
CA ASP A 961 -19.16 5.28 -21.71
C ASP A 961 -20.50 5.89 -22.15
N LEU A 962 -20.64 6.16 -23.45
CA LEU A 962 -21.91 6.56 -24.06
C LEU A 962 -22.91 5.41 -24.20
N GLY A 963 -22.56 4.17 -23.87
CA GLY A 963 -23.42 2.99 -23.98
C GLY A 963 -23.81 2.63 -25.42
N VAL A 964 -23.02 3.06 -26.41
CA VAL A 964 -23.20 2.71 -27.83
C VAL A 964 -22.71 1.28 -28.09
N CYS A 965 -21.64 0.87 -27.41
CA CYS A 965 -21.09 -0.48 -27.45
C CYS A 965 -20.54 -0.86 -26.06
N LEU A 966 -20.11 -2.11 -25.85
CA LEU A 966 -19.31 -2.49 -24.68
C LEU A 966 -17.92 -2.94 -25.11
N HIS A 967 -16.88 -2.34 -24.52
CA HIS A 967 -15.49 -2.71 -24.81
C HIS A 967 -14.59 -2.52 -23.57
N PHE A 968 -14.15 -3.63 -22.98
CA PHE A 968 -13.36 -3.65 -21.73
C PHE A 968 -11.88 -3.89 -22.02
N GLN A 969 -11.14 -2.82 -22.31
CA GLN A 969 -9.75 -2.88 -22.81
C GLN A 969 -8.71 -3.32 -21.77
N ASP A 970 -9.03 -3.14 -20.49
CA ASP A 970 -8.21 -3.54 -19.34
C ASP A 970 -8.39 -5.03 -18.97
N ASP A 971 -9.37 -5.72 -19.57
CA ASP A 971 -9.58 -7.16 -19.37
C ASP A 971 -8.73 -8.00 -20.33
N LYS A 972 -8.11 -9.09 -19.87
CA LYS A 972 -7.27 -9.93 -20.75
C LYS A 972 -8.08 -10.63 -21.84
N LEU A 973 -9.32 -11.03 -21.55
CA LEU A 973 -10.19 -11.76 -22.46
C LEU A 973 -11.08 -10.79 -23.25
N LEU A 974 -11.78 -9.88 -22.56
CA LEU A 974 -12.76 -8.99 -23.20
C LEU A 974 -12.14 -7.90 -24.08
N LYS A 975 -10.86 -7.54 -23.90
CA LYS A 975 -10.18 -6.54 -24.76
C LYS A 975 -10.09 -6.93 -26.23
N ARG A 976 -10.46 -8.16 -26.60
CA ARG A 976 -10.41 -8.66 -27.97
C ARG A 976 -11.74 -8.50 -28.70
N THR A 977 -12.81 -8.21 -27.96
CA THR A 977 -14.20 -8.25 -28.44
C THR A 977 -14.89 -6.93 -28.14
N VAL A 978 -15.44 -6.29 -29.18
CA VAL A 978 -16.32 -5.13 -29.07
C VAL A 978 -17.76 -5.61 -29.22
N ILE A 979 -18.55 -5.48 -28.16
CA ILE A 979 -19.96 -5.84 -28.16
C ILE A 979 -20.75 -4.67 -28.73
N LEU A 980 -21.33 -4.83 -29.91
CA LEU A 980 -22.07 -3.76 -30.61
C LEU A 980 -23.47 -3.54 -30.06
N LYS A 981 -24.04 -4.53 -29.37
CA LYS A 981 -25.39 -4.50 -28.79
C LYS A 981 -25.34 -4.75 -27.28
N PRO A 982 -25.30 -3.70 -26.44
CA PRO A 982 -25.36 -3.84 -24.99
C PRO A 982 -26.57 -4.65 -24.50
N GLU A 983 -27.73 -4.51 -25.15
CA GLU A 983 -28.95 -5.26 -24.88
C GLU A 983 -28.75 -6.77 -25.06
N TRP A 984 -28.07 -7.20 -26.13
CA TRP A 984 -27.76 -8.62 -26.37
C TRP A 984 -26.90 -9.22 -25.25
N ALA A 985 -25.92 -8.46 -24.76
CA ALA A 985 -25.02 -8.92 -23.70
C ALA A 985 -25.71 -8.98 -22.34
N THR A 986 -26.59 -8.03 -22.03
CA THR A 986 -27.37 -8.05 -20.79
C THR A 986 -28.37 -9.20 -20.76
N THR A 987 -29.08 -9.46 -21.88
CA THR A 987 -29.92 -10.65 -22.01
C THR A 987 -29.14 -11.93 -21.75
N ALA A 988 -27.90 -12.04 -22.25
CA ALA A 988 -27.05 -13.20 -22.01
C ALA A 988 -26.75 -13.42 -20.51
N VAL A 989 -26.42 -12.34 -19.79
CA VAL A 989 -26.17 -12.39 -18.34
C VAL A 989 -27.44 -12.75 -17.57
N TYR A 990 -28.61 -12.23 -17.97
CA TYR A 990 -29.89 -12.55 -17.34
C TYR A 990 -30.32 -13.99 -17.52
N LYS A 991 -30.02 -14.61 -18.68
CA LYS A 991 -30.29 -16.04 -18.90
C LYS A 991 -29.67 -16.94 -17.82
N VAL A 992 -28.53 -16.57 -17.25
CA VAL A 992 -27.91 -17.32 -16.14
C VAL A 992 -28.66 -17.09 -14.83
N ALA A 993 -29.01 -15.83 -14.53
CA ALA A 993 -29.73 -15.48 -13.30
C ALA A 993 -31.16 -16.07 -13.26
N ASP A 994 -31.82 -16.16 -14.41
CA ASP A 994 -33.19 -16.66 -14.57
C ASP A 994 -33.27 -18.18 -14.73
N SER A 995 -32.15 -18.85 -14.98
CA SER A 995 -32.11 -20.30 -15.17
C SER A 995 -32.68 -21.05 -13.95
N ASP A 996 -33.69 -21.89 -14.19
CA ASP A 996 -34.28 -22.76 -13.18
C ASP A 996 -33.22 -23.67 -12.53
N THR A 997 -32.22 -24.13 -13.28
CA THR A 997 -31.13 -24.96 -12.80
C THR A 997 -30.27 -24.20 -11.78
N VAL A 998 -29.84 -22.99 -12.13
CA VAL A 998 -29.00 -22.13 -11.26
C VAL A 998 -29.77 -21.71 -10.01
N ARG A 999 -31.07 -21.39 -10.14
CA ARG A 999 -31.95 -21.05 -9.03
C ARG A 999 -32.17 -22.22 -8.08
N LYS A 1000 -32.41 -23.44 -8.60
CA LYS A 1000 -32.54 -24.66 -7.78
C LYS A 1000 -31.24 -25.00 -7.06
N ASN A 1001 -30.10 -24.76 -7.71
CA ASN A 1001 -28.76 -24.93 -7.15
C ASN A 1001 -28.31 -23.74 -6.27
N LYS A 1002 -29.23 -22.86 -5.86
CA LYS A 1002 -28.97 -21.76 -4.93
C LYS A 1002 -27.86 -20.82 -5.41
N GLY A 1003 -27.81 -20.52 -6.71
CA GLY A 1003 -26.82 -19.63 -7.30
C GLY A 1003 -25.48 -20.29 -7.66
N ARG A 1004 -25.33 -21.61 -7.43
CA ARG A 1004 -24.15 -22.37 -7.87
C ARG A 1004 -24.35 -22.91 -9.27
N PHE A 1005 -23.35 -22.77 -10.13
CA PHE A 1005 -23.39 -23.26 -11.51
C PHE A 1005 -21.98 -23.57 -12.03
N THR A 1006 -21.93 -24.34 -13.11
CA THR A 1006 -20.69 -24.84 -13.74
C THR A 1006 -20.59 -24.41 -15.19
N GLU A 1007 -19.43 -24.59 -15.81
CA GLU A 1007 -19.28 -24.43 -17.27
C GLU A 1007 -20.25 -25.30 -18.10
N ALA A 1008 -20.63 -26.47 -17.59
CA ALA A 1008 -21.61 -27.33 -18.26
C ALA A 1008 -23.00 -26.69 -18.26
N ASP A 1009 -23.39 -26.05 -17.14
CA ASP A 1009 -24.66 -25.33 -17.04
C ASP A 1009 -24.67 -24.12 -17.98
N THR A 1010 -23.56 -23.37 -18.09
CA THR A 1010 -23.47 -22.23 -19.02
C THR A 1010 -23.55 -22.67 -20.48
N ALA A 1011 -23.02 -23.86 -20.83
CA ALA A 1011 -23.13 -24.43 -22.16
C ALA A 1011 -24.59 -24.77 -22.55
N GLU A 1012 -25.42 -25.21 -21.60
CA GLU A 1012 -26.85 -25.45 -21.80
C GLU A 1012 -27.63 -24.14 -21.93
N ILE A 1013 -27.39 -23.19 -21.01
CA ILE A 1013 -28.05 -21.89 -20.94
C ILE A 1013 -27.75 -21.05 -22.20
N TRP A 1014 -26.51 -21.10 -22.68
CA TRP A 1014 -26.02 -20.43 -23.89
C TRP A 1014 -25.83 -21.44 -25.04
N SER A 1015 -26.84 -22.26 -25.27
CA SER A 1015 -26.89 -23.23 -26.38
C SER A 1015 -27.30 -22.60 -27.72
N ASP A 1016 -27.95 -21.43 -27.71
CA ASP A 1016 -28.26 -20.70 -28.95
C ASP A 1016 -26.96 -20.35 -29.70
N SER A 1017 -26.97 -20.57 -31.02
CA SER A 1017 -25.83 -20.25 -31.91
C SER A 1017 -25.32 -18.80 -31.81
N GLN A 1018 -26.15 -17.86 -31.35
CA GLN A 1018 -25.75 -16.48 -31.13
C GLN A 1018 -24.86 -16.26 -29.88
N TYR A 1019 -24.76 -17.25 -28.98
CA TYR A 1019 -23.97 -17.17 -27.74
C TYR A 1019 -22.91 -18.29 -27.63
N SER A 1020 -23.07 -19.39 -28.37
CA SER A 1020 -22.27 -20.62 -28.21
C SER A 1020 -20.75 -20.40 -28.30
N ASP A 1021 -20.32 -19.46 -29.14
CA ASP A 1021 -18.90 -19.23 -29.45
C ASP A 1021 -18.26 -18.15 -28.56
N LEU A 1022 -19.04 -17.53 -27.65
CA LEU A 1022 -18.61 -16.42 -26.79
C LEU A 1022 -18.83 -16.71 -25.30
N ARG A 1023 -18.92 -17.97 -24.90
CA ARG A 1023 -19.28 -18.36 -23.52
C ARG A 1023 -18.28 -17.84 -22.50
N ASP A 1024 -16.99 -17.91 -22.81
CA ASP A 1024 -15.91 -17.44 -21.92
C ASP A 1024 -15.99 -15.93 -21.76
N GLU A 1025 -16.22 -15.19 -22.85
CA GLU A 1025 -16.43 -13.74 -22.82
C GLU A 1025 -17.69 -13.36 -22.03
N LEU A 1026 -18.80 -14.08 -22.19
CA LEU A 1026 -20.04 -13.80 -21.46
C LEU A 1026 -19.90 -14.07 -19.96
N LEU A 1027 -19.17 -15.13 -19.59
CA LEU A 1027 -18.87 -15.44 -18.20
C LEU A 1027 -17.91 -14.40 -17.59
N GLN A 1028 -16.86 -14.02 -18.31
CA GLN A 1028 -15.95 -12.94 -17.89
C GLN A 1028 -16.68 -11.61 -17.75
N LEU A 1029 -17.63 -11.32 -18.64
CA LEU A 1029 -18.49 -10.15 -18.56
C LEU A 1029 -19.34 -10.16 -17.27
N MET A 1030 -19.91 -11.31 -16.91
CA MET A 1030 -20.67 -11.48 -15.67
C MET A 1030 -19.81 -11.24 -14.42
N MET A 1031 -18.55 -11.71 -14.42
CA MET A 1031 -17.59 -11.44 -13.35
C MET A 1031 -17.16 -9.96 -13.32
N ARG A 1032 -17.00 -9.31 -14.48
CA ARG A 1032 -16.73 -7.86 -14.55
C ARG A 1032 -17.86 -7.01 -14.02
N PHE A 1033 -19.11 -7.40 -14.26
CA PHE A 1033 -20.29 -6.81 -13.63
C PHE A 1033 -20.48 -7.21 -12.16
N LYS A 1034 -19.54 -7.92 -11.56
CA LYS A 1034 -19.57 -8.28 -10.13
C LYS A 1034 -20.85 -9.03 -9.74
N LEU A 1035 -21.32 -9.90 -10.64
CA LEU A 1035 -22.53 -10.71 -10.47
C LEU A 1035 -22.23 -12.17 -10.13
N ALA A 1036 -21.00 -12.62 -10.37
CA ALA A 1036 -20.51 -13.94 -10.00
C ALA A 1036 -18.99 -13.92 -9.80
N TYR A 1037 -18.48 -14.96 -9.15
CA TYR A 1037 -17.05 -15.25 -9.05
C TYR A 1037 -16.78 -16.74 -9.24
N GLU A 1038 -15.56 -17.06 -9.66
CA GLU A 1038 -15.04 -18.43 -9.75
C GLU A 1038 -14.49 -18.90 -8.40
N LEU A 1039 -14.70 -20.17 -8.06
CA LEU A 1039 -14.18 -20.75 -6.82
C LEU A 1039 -12.65 -20.92 -6.89
N PRO A 1040 -11.86 -20.35 -5.95
CA PRO A 1040 -10.39 -20.38 -6.03
C PRO A 1040 -9.76 -21.78 -6.13
N ASN A 1041 -10.41 -22.79 -5.54
CA ASN A 1041 -9.91 -24.17 -5.47
C ASN A 1041 -10.69 -25.14 -6.37
N SER A 1042 -11.64 -24.64 -7.17
CA SER A 1042 -12.49 -25.47 -8.05
C SER A 1042 -12.76 -24.74 -9.37
N PRO A 1043 -11.77 -24.64 -10.28
CA PRO A 1043 -11.93 -24.00 -11.58
C PRO A 1043 -13.15 -24.55 -12.35
N GLY A 1044 -13.84 -23.69 -13.09
CA GLY A 1044 -15.07 -24.03 -13.82
C GLY A 1044 -16.33 -24.13 -12.95
N ASN A 1045 -16.25 -23.77 -11.66
CA ASN A 1045 -17.40 -23.70 -10.73
C ASN A 1045 -17.57 -22.27 -10.22
N TYR A 1046 -18.80 -21.77 -10.28
CA TYR A 1046 -19.12 -20.36 -10.03
C TYR A 1046 -20.24 -20.20 -9.00
N ILE A 1047 -20.23 -19.05 -8.32
CA ILE A 1047 -21.30 -18.62 -7.42
C ILE A 1047 -21.82 -17.25 -7.86
N ALA A 1048 -23.14 -17.13 -7.99
CA ALA A 1048 -23.88 -15.87 -8.13
C ALA A 1048 -24.50 -15.46 -6.78
N PRO A 1049 -23.86 -14.57 -5.98
CA PRO A 1049 -24.25 -14.32 -4.59
C PRO A 1049 -25.69 -13.84 -4.37
N GLN A 1050 -26.26 -13.13 -5.34
CA GLN A 1050 -27.64 -12.63 -5.34
C GLN A 1050 -28.70 -13.73 -5.33
N LEU A 1051 -28.34 -14.95 -5.76
CA LEU A 1051 -29.19 -16.13 -5.78
C LEU A 1051 -28.95 -17.08 -4.59
N LEU A 1052 -28.00 -16.75 -3.71
CA LEU A 1052 -27.76 -17.55 -2.51
C LEU A 1052 -28.96 -17.50 -1.55
N PRO A 1053 -29.07 -18.45 -0.61
CA PRO A 1053 -30.12 -18.43 0.41
C PRO A 1053 -30.00 -17.19 1.30
N VAL A 1054 -31.14 -16.70 1.78
CA VAL A 1054 -31.18 -15.61 2.79
C VAL A 1054 -30.78 -16.12 4.18
N SER A 1055 -30.98 -17.42 4.43
CA SER A 1055 -30.68 -18.08 5.71
C SER A 1055 -29.18 -18.11 5.98
N LYS A 1056 -28.77 -17.58 7.15
CA LYS A 1056 -27.39 -17.65 7.65
C LYS A 1056 -26.98 -19.11 7.90
N PRO A 1057 -25.82 -19.58 7.37
CA PRO A 1057 -25.31 -20.91 7.61
C PRO A 1057 -24.77 -21.07 9.04
N GLN A 1058 -24.62 -22.31 9.51
CA GLN A 1058 -23.98 -22.60 10.79
C GLN A 1058 -22.45 -22.68 10.63
N TYR A 1059 -21.72 -22.02 11.52
CA TYR A 1059 -20.26 -22.03 11.61
C TYR A 1059 -19.81 -21.63 13.02
N ASP A 1060 -18.58 -22.00 13.38
CA ASP A 1060 -17.99 -21.69 14.68
C ASP A 1060 -17.54 -20.23 14.75
N TRP A 1061 -18.19 -19.44 15.59
CA TRP A 1061 -17.84 -18.04 15.83
C TRP A 1061 -17.62 -17.74 17.30
N ASN A 1062 -16.48 -17.16 17.65
CA ASN A 1062 -16.20 -16.73 19.02
C ASN A 1062 -16.88 -15.38 19.31
N SER A 1063 -17.82 -15.35 20.25
CA SER A 1063 -18.58 -14.15 20.60
C SER A 1063 -17.89 -13.23 21.63
N THR A 1064 -16.82 -13.66 22.30
CA THR A 1064 -16.33 -13.00 23.54
C THR A 1064 -15.21 -11.96 23.35
N ASP A 1065 -14.58 -11.87 22.17
CA ASP A 1065 -13.57 -10.83 21.85
C ASP A 1065 -13.72 -10.39 20.38
N ASN A 1066 -14.71 -9.53 20.14
CA ASN A 1066 -15.02 -9.03 18.81
C ASN A 1066 -14.81 -7.52 18.73
N LEU A 1067 -14.04 -7.08 17.74
CA LEU A 1067 -14.09 -5.71 17.27
C LEU A 1067 -15.28 -5.59 16.31
N ILE A 1068 -16.27 -4.77 16.66
CA ILE A 1068 -17.50 -4.60 15.88
C ILE A 1068 -17.45 -3.23 15.19
N LEU A 1069 -17.69 -3.15 13.89
CA LEU A 1069 -17.97 -1.89 13.18
C LEU A 1069 -19.34 -1.97 12.53
N ARG A 1070 -19.99 -0.82 12.35
CA ARG A 1070 -21.26 -0.75 11.62
C ARG A 1070 -21.23 0.38 10.61
N TYR A 1071 -21.65 0.11 9.39
CA TYR A 1071 -21.88 1.13 8.37
C TYR A 1071 -23.38 1.35 8.28
N ARG A 1072 -23.85 2.53 8.71
CA ARG A 1072 -25.27 2.90 8.62
C ARG A 1072 -25.49 3.88 7.48
N TYR A 1073 -26.42 3.57 6.60
CA TYR A 1073 -26.72 4.38 5.42
C TYR A 1073 -28.01 5.17 5.63
N ASP A 1074 -28.02 6.43 5.19
CA ASP A 1074 -29.27 7.21 5.13
C ASP A 1074 -30.23 6.58 4.10
N PHE A 1075 -29.65 6.10 3.01
CA PHE A 1075 -30.27 5.29 1.98
C PHE A 1075 -29.30 4.19 1.56
N MET A 1076 -29.72 2.93 1.61
CA MET A 1076 -28.89 1.77 1.27
C MET A 1076 -29.30 1.21 -0.10
N PRO A 1077 -28.50 1.41 -1.16
CA PRO A 1077 -28.69 0.73 -2.44
C PRO A 1077 -28.65 -0.80 -2.27
N LYS A 1078 -29.54 -1.52 -2.97
CA LYS A 1078 -29.49 -2.99 -3.02
C LYS A 1078 -28.20 -3.44 -3.71
N GLY A 1079 -27.54 -4.46 -3.15
CA GLY A 1079 -26.40 -5.14 -3.79
C GLY A 1079 -25.01 -4.68 -3.34
N ILE A 1080 -24.88 -3.79 -2.36
CA ILE A 1080 -23.56 -3.43 -1.78
C ILE A 1080 -22.85 -4.68 -1.28
N LEU A 1081 -23.54 -5.51 -0.48
CA LEU A 1081 -22.92 -6.69 0.10
C LEU A 1081 -22.62 -7.78 -0.94
N THR A 1082 -23.49 -8.02 -1.92
CA THR A 1082 -23.21 -9.04 -2.95
C THR A 1082 -22.00 -8.67 -3.80
N ARG A 1083 -21.79 -7.39 -4.10
CA ARG A 1083 -20.54 -6.90 -4.74
C ARG A 1083 -19.33 -7.09 -3.82
N PHE A 1084 -19.47 -6.77 -2.53
CA PHE A 1084 -18.43 -6.99 -1.54
C PHE A 1084 -18.01 -8.46 -1.46
N ILE A 1085 -18.96 -9.39 -1.48
CA ILE A 1085 -18.69 -10.85 -1.53
C ILE A 1085 -17.88 -11.21 -2.78
N VAL A 1086 -18.25 -10.68 -3.95
CA VAL A 1086 -17.52 -10.94 -5.20
C VAL A 1086 -16.08 -10.40 -5.14
N GLU A 1087 -15.86 -9.22 -4.57
CA GLU A 1087 -14.50 -8.65 -4.43
C GLU A 1087 -13.65 -9.39 -3.39
N THR A 1088 -14.27 -9.92 -2.34
CA THR A 1088 -13.57 -10.58 -1.22
C THR A 1088 -13.54 -12.10 -1.30
N HIS A 1089 -14.01 -12.69 -2.41
CA HIS A 1089 -14.09 -14.14 -2.59
C HIS A 1089 -12.80 -14.94 -2.29
N PRO A 1090 -11.57 -14.43 -2.53
CA PRO A 1090 -10.35 -15.16 -2.21
C PRO A 1090 -10.08 -15.25 -0.69
N LEU A 1091 -10.73 -14.39 0.10
CA LEU A 1091 -10.59 -14.34 1.55
C LEU A 1091 -11.71 -15.09 2.28
N ILE A 1092 -12.68 -15.66 1.56
CA ILE A 1092 -13.77 -16.44 2.16
C ILE A 1092 -13.19 -17.69 2.81
N GLU A 1093 -13.43 -17.86 4.11
CA GLU A 1093 -12.88 -18.95 4.92
C GLU A 1093 -13.28 -20.33 4.39
N ASP A 1094 -14.58 -20.50 4.15
CA ASP A 1094 -15.18 -21.70 3.56
C ASP A 1094 -16.28 -21.21 2.61
N GLN A 1095 -16.34 -21.79 1.40
CA GLN A 1095 -17.32 -21.45 0.38
C GLN A 1095 -18.76 -21.86 0.75
N ASN A 1096 -18.97 -22.48 1.91
CA ASN A 1096 -20.26 -22.70 2.54
C ASN A 1096 -20.62 -21.62 3.58
N HIS A 1097 -19.68 -20.78 4.00
CA HIS A 1097 -19.88 -19.67 4.95
C HIS A 1097 -20.27 -18.35 4.26
N VAL A 1098 -20.90 -18.43 3.08
CA VAL A 1098 -21.39 -17.30 2.30
C VAL A 1098 -22.87 -17.48 1.99
N TRP A 1099 -23.66 -16.42 2.19
CA TRP A 1099 -25.09 -16.39 1.91
C TRP A 1099 -25.47 -15.01 1.37
N LYS A 1100 -26.72 -14.81 0.97
CA LYS A 1100 -27.14 -13.57 0.29
C LYS A 1100 -26.86 -12.31 1.11
N ASN A 1101 -26.99 -12.42 2.43
CA ASN A 1101 -26.91 -11.31 3.37
C ASN A 1101 -25.66 -11.36 4.26
N GLY A 1102 -24.66 -12.20 3.97
CA GLY A 1102 -23.39 -12.12 4.69
C GLY A 1102 -22.32 -13.13 4.25
N VAL A 1103 -21.13 -12.96 4.82
CA VAL A 1103 -19.95 -13.76 4.51
C VAL A 1103 -18.99 -13.83 5.70
N VAL A 1104 -18.29 -14.97 5.84
CA VAL A 1104 -17.16 -15.14 6.77
C VAL A 1104 -15.85 -15.14 5.98
N LEU A 1105 -14.94 -14.26 6.36
CA LEU A 1105 -13.62 -14.07 5.79
C LEU A 1105 -12.54 -14.51 6.79
N ALA A 1106 -11.40 -14.98 6.30
CA ALA A 1106 -10.24 -15.31 7.10
C ALA A 1106 -8.94 -14.85 6.43
N ASP A 1107 -8.01 -14.33 7.26
CA ASP A 1107 -6.64 -14.03 6.85
C ASP A 1107 -5.70 -14.33 8.02
N LYS A 1108 -4.79 -15.29 7.83
CA LYS A 1108 -3.88 -15.80 8.87
C LYS A 1108 -4.64 -16.24 10.14
N TRP A 1109 -4.42 -15.56 11.27
CA TRP A 1109 -5.02 -15.84 12.58
C TRP A 1109 -6.23 -14.95 12.91
N ALA A 1110 -6.77 -14.22 11.93
CA ALA A 1110 -7.95 -13.36 12.11
C ALA A 1110 -9.12 -13.86 11.26
N LYS A 1111 -10.32 -13.78 11.82
CA LYS A 1111 -11.58 -14.05 11.13
C LYS A 1111 -12.48 -12.82 11.18
N ALA A 1112 -13.23 -12.58 10.12
CA ALA A 1112 -14.19 -11.49 10.04
C ALA A 1112 -15.54 -11.99 9.54
N GLU A 1113 -16.61 -11.52 10.15
CA GLU A 1113 -17.97 -11.77 9.70
C GLU A 1113 -18.60 -10.44 9.26
N VAL A 1114 -19.10 -10.40 8.03
CA VAL A 1114 -19.73 -9.22 7.44
C VAL A 1114 -21.18 -9.56 7.11
N ILE A 1115 -22.13 -8.83 7.71
CA ILE A 1115 -23.57 -9.08 7.58
C ILE A 1115 -24.30 -7.81 7.15
N GLU A 1116 -25.19 -7.95 6.17
CA GLU A 1116 -26.12 -6.90 5.76
C GLU A 1116 -27.46 -7.05 6.51
N ASN A 1117 -27.88 -5.95 7.15
CA ASN A 1117 -29.20 -5.76 7.70
C ASN A 1117 -29.93 -4.65 6.93
N TYR A 1118 -30.51 -5.03 5.81
CA TYR A 1118 -31.16 -4.10 4.88
C TYR A 1118 -32.30 -3.27 5.51
N PRO A 1119 -33.23 -3.83 6.32
CA PRO A 1119 -34.25 -3.03 7.01
C PRO A 1119 -33.68 -1.93 7.93
N GLN A 1120 -32.53 -2.17 8.55
CA GLN A 1120 -31.83 -1.19 9.37
C GLN A 1120 -30.89 -0.29 8.57
N LYS A 1121 -30.78 -0.50 7.25
CA LYS A 1121 -29.82 0.15 6.36
C LYS A 1121 -28.41 0.08 6.95
N GLU A 1122 -27.99 -1.12 7.36
CA GLU A 1122 -26.75 -1.33 8.11
C GLU A 1122 -25.93 -2.49 7.52
N ILE A 1123 -24.61 -2.33 7.42
CA ILE A 1123 -23.66 -3.45 7.29
C ILE A 1123 -22.87 -3.55 8.58
N GLN A 1124 -22.91 -4.70 9.24
CA GLN A 1124 -22.15 -5.00 10.44
C GLN A 1124 -20.89 -5.80 10.07
N VAL A 1125 -19.74 -5.40 10.60
CA VAL A 1125 -18.47 -6.11 10.48
C VAL A 1125 -18.04 -6.53 11.89
N ARG A 1126 -17.75 -7.81 12.10
CA ARG A 1126 -17.22 -8.33 13.37
C ARG A 1126 -15.89 -9.01 13.10
N VAL A 1127 -14.82 -8.63 13.81
CA VAL A 1127 -13.49 -9.18 13.61
C VAL A 1127 -12.96 -9.77 14.92
N SER A 1128 -12.41 -10.97 14.85
CA SER A 1128 -11.79 -11.68 15.98
C SER A 1128 -10.41 -12.24 15.62
N GLY A 1129 -9.54 -12.46 16.61
CA GLY A 1129 -8.22 -13.07 16.45
C GLY A 1129 -7.02 -12.10 16.58
N GLY A 1130 -5.80 -12.66 16.73
CA GLY A 1130 -4.58 -11.96 17.18
C GLY A 1130 -3.93 -11.00 16.18
N ASN A 1131 -4.48 -10.84 14.98
CA ASN A 1131 -3.99 -9.91 13.95
C ASN A 1131 -5.16 -9.25 13.19
N ARG A 1132 -6.10 -8.66 13.94
CA ARG A 1132 -7.36 -8.12 13.42
C ARG A 1132 -7.23 -6.86 12.56
N LYS A 1133 -6.18 -6.04 12.76
CA LYS A 1133 -6.03 -4.74 12.06
C LYS A 1133 -5.85 -4.90 10.54
N PRO A 1134 -4.93 -5.74 10.02
CA PRO A 1134 -4.74 -5.86 8.58
C PRO A 1134 -5.96 -6.44 7.85
N LEU A 1135 -6.66 -7.42 8.44
CA LEU A 1135 -7.90 -7.96 7.88
C LEU A 1135 -9.00 -6.90 7.87
N LEU A 1136 -9.11 -6.13 8.96
CA LEU A 1136 -10.06 -5.04 9.03
C LEU A 1136 -9.76 -3.94 8.01
N GLU A 1137 -8.50 -3.56 7.83
CA GLU A 1137 -8.08 -2.58 6.82
C GLU A 1137 -8.46 -3.01 5.40
N LYS A 1138 -8.26 -4.29 5.06
CA LYS A 1138 -8.72 -4.86 3.76
C LYS A 1138 -10.23 -4.74 3.61
N ILE A 1139 -11.00 -5.08 4.64
CA ILE A 1139 -12.47 -4.99 4.62
C ILE A 1139 -12.94 -3.54 4.45
N ARG A 1140 -12.36 -2.62 5.22
CA ARG A 1140 -12.68 -1.19 5.15
C ARG A 1140 -12.36 -0.63 3.77
N TYR A 1141 -11.21 -1.01 3.20
CA TYR A 1141 -10.80 -0.60 1.87
C TYR A 1141 -11.76 -1.08 0.77
N GLU A 1142 -12.17 -2.35 0.79
CA GLU A 1142 -13.10 -2.89 -0.21
C GLU A 1142 -14.51 -2.28 -0.09
N LEU A 1143 -15.00 -2.06 1.14
CA LEU A 1143 -16.26 -1.34 1.34
C LEU A 1143 -16.16 0.11 0.87
N TRP A 1144 -15.07 0.81 1.18
CA TRP A 1144 -14.81 2.17 0.69
C TRP A 1144 -14.80 2.23 -0.84
N LYS A 1145 -14.13 1.30 -1.52
CA LYS A 1145 -14.10 1.19 -3.00
C LYS A 1145 -15.52 1.09 -3.57
N ILE A 1146 -16.39 0.29 -2.93
CA ILE A 1146 -17.79 0.14 -3.35
C ILE A 1146 -18.59 1.41 -3.05
N HIS A 1147 -18.42 2.03 -1.89
CA HIS A 1147 -19.09 3.29 -1.54
C HIS A 1147 -18.72 4.41 -2.49
N GLU A 1148 -17.44 4.52 -2.85
CA GLU A 1148 -16.95 5.47 -3.84
C GLU A 1148 -17.51 5.21 -5.24
N SER A 1149 -18.01 4.01 -5.55
CA SER A 1149 -18.72 3.81 -6.83
C SER A 1149 -20.04 4.60 -6.92
N TYR A 1150 -20.55 5.13 -5.80
CA TYR A 1150 -21.74 5.99 -5.73
C TYR A 1150 -21.34 7.44 -5.45
N GLU A 1151 -21.91 8.42 -6.15
CA GLU A 1151 -21.40 9.80 -6.09
C GLU A 1151 -21.79 10.57 -4.83
N ARG A 1152 -22.94 10.24 -4.25
CA ARG A 1152 -23.55 10.99 -3.15
C ARG A 1152 -24.00 10.09 -2.00
N LEU A 1153 -23.49 8.86 -1.94
CA LEU A 1153 -23.88 7.91 -0.91
C LEU A 1153 -23.52 8.48 0.47
N GLN A 1154 -24.55 8.73 1.28
CA GLN A 1154 -24.38 9.19 2.65
C GLN A 1154 -24.45 7.99 3.58
N TYR A 1155 -23.35 7.77 4.30
CA TYR A 1155 -23.25 6.72 5.30
C TYR A 1155 -22.42 7.22 6.49
N LYS A 1156 -22.59 6.53 7.62
CA LYS A 1156 -21.81 6.74 8.83
C LYS A 1156 -21.12 5.42 9.17
N GLU A 1157 -19.81 5.42 9.18
CA GLU A 1157 -19.03 4.38 9.86
C GLU A 1157 -19.19 4.60 11.36
N LEU A 1158 -19.68 3.62 12.09
CA LEU A 1158 -20.02 3.67 13.51
C LEU A 1158 -19.10 2.76 14.30
N ILE A 1159 -18.49 3.35 15.32
CA ILE A 1159 -17.49 2.74 16.20
C ILE A 1159 -18.16 2.45 17.56
N PRO A 1160 -18.05 1.24 18.09
CA PRO A 1160 -18.66 0.87 19.37
C PRO A 1160 -17.93 1.57 20.51
N CYS A 1161 -18.69 1.92 21.53
CA CYS A 1161 -18.14 2.33 22.81
C CYS A 1161 -17.39 1.17 23.46
N ASN A 1162 -16.21 1.45 24.03
CA ASN A 1162 -15.38 0.47 24.73
C ASN A 1162 -15.42 0.62 26.26
N CYS A 1163 -16.44 1.30 26.81
CA CYS A 1163 -16.65 1.37 28.25
C CYS A 1163 -17.04 0.01 28.84
N THR A 1164 -16.88 -0.18 30.14
CA THR A 1164 -17.06 -1.50 30.81
C THR A 1164 -18.49 -2.05 30.65
N GLU A 1165 -19.49 -1.17 30.71
CA GLU A 1165 -20.91 -1.52 30.50
C GLU A 1165 -21.22 -1.86 29.03
N CYS A 1166 -20.64 -1.12 28.07
CA CYS A 1166 -20.82 -1.41 26.65
C CYS A 1166 -20.06 -2.66 26.17
N GLN A 1167 -18.95 -3.02 26.83
CA GLN A 1167 -18.21 -4.26 26.56
C GLN A 1167 -18.94 -5.51 27.07
N SER A 1168 -19.69 -5.39 28.17
CA SER A 1168 -20.46 -6.48 28.76
C SER A 1168 -21.85 -6.65 28.15
N SER A 1169 -22.42 -5.60 27.56
CA SER A 1169 -23.68 -5.66 26.81
C SER A 1169 -23.45 -5.91 25.31
N HIS A 1170 -23.63 -7.15 24.85
CA HIS A 1170 -23.40 -7.51 23.44
C HIS A 1170 -24.41 -6.92 22.43
N ASN A 1171 -25.58 -6.43 22.88
CA ASN A 1171 -26.66 -5.94 22.00
C ASN A 1171 -27.03 -4.46 22.21
N GLU A 1172 -26.65 -3.83 23.32
CA GLU A 1172 -27.04 -2.44 23.67
C GLU A 1172 -25.83 -1.50 23.79
N SER A 1173 -24.68 -1.85 23.21
CA SER A 1173 -23.52 -0.95 23.18
C SER A 1173 -23.86 0.37 22.49
N GLU A 1174 -23.42 1.48 23.07
CA GLU A 1174 -23.47 2.79 22.45
C GLU A 1174 -22.53 2.85 21.24
N PHE A 1175 -22.91 3.55 20.17
CA PHE A 1175 -22.08 3.72 18.96
C PHE A 1175 -21.89 5.19 18.61
N TYR A 1176 -20.68 5.53 18.16
CA TYR A 1176 -20.32 6.87 17.71
C TYR A 1176 -19.91 6.85 16.25
N SER A 1177 -20.37 7.82 15.46
CA SER A 1177 -19.87 7.92 14.09
C SER A 1177 -18.39 8.28 14.07
N TYR A 1178 -17.61 7.64 13.22
CA TYR A 1178 -16.19 7.88 13.02
C TYR A 1178 -15.92 9.36 12.69
N ASP A 1179 -16.72 9.99 11.83
CA ASP A 1179 -16.66 11.44 11.57
C ASP A 1179 -16.87 12.32 12.81
N LEU A 1180 -17.68 11.85 13.76
CA LEU A 1180 -17.88 12.54 15.03
C LEU A 1180 -16.65 12.36 15.90
N LEU A 1181 -16.11 11.15 16.01
CA LEU A 1181 -14.88 10.87 16.75
C LEU A 1181 -13.69 11.64 16.15
N GLN A 1182 -13.58 11.70 14.82
CA GLN A 1182 -12.61 12.53 14.12
C GLN A 1182 -12.83 14.02 14.34
N ARG A 1183 -14.08 14.49 14.43
CA ARG A 1183 -14.38 15.89 14.82
C ARG A 1183 -14.10 16.18 16.29
N TYR A 1184 -14.31 15.21 17.17
CA TYR A 1184 -13.93 15.29 18.58
C TYR A 1184 -12.43 15.42 18.68
N ILE A 1185 -11.71 14.55 17.99
CA ILE A 1185 -10.27 14.59 17.82
C ILE A 1185 -9.83 15.94 17.24
N ALA A 1186 -10.26 16.33 16.04
CA ALA A 1186 -9.87 17.61 15.40
C ALA A 1186 -10.26 18.87 16.20
N LYS A 1187 -11.19 18.75 17.16
CA LYS A 1187 -11.56 19.79 18.13
C LYS A 1187 -10.92 19.58 19.51
N ARG A 1188 -9.95 18.67 19.60
CA ARG A 1188 -9.17 18.26 20.79
C ARG A 1188 -9.99 17.83 22.00
N ARG A 1189 -11.19 17.33 21.75
CA ARG A 1189 -12.07 16.74 22.75
C ARG A 1189 -11.83 15.23 22.75
N TYR A 1190 -10.99 14.78 23.67
CA TYR A 1190 -10.60 13.36 23.74
C TYR A 1190 -11.53 12.51 24.60
N THR A 1191 -12.55 13.09 25.23
CA THR A 1191 -13.57 12.34 25.95
C THR A 1191 -14.92 12.58 25.32
N ILE A 1192 -15.69 11.50 25.19
CA ILE A 1192 -17.09 11.54 24.79
C ILE A 1192 -17.91 10.78 25.81
N GLU A 1193 -19.06 11.36 26.20
CA GLU A 1193 -19.96 10.70 27.13
C GLU A 1193 -20.60 9.48 26.44
N CYS A 1194 -20.54 8.34 27.11
CA CYS A 1194 -21.33 7.16 26.79
C CYS A 1194 -22.78 7.42 27.18
N ARG A 1195 -23.69 7.45 26.22
CA ARG A 1195 -25.12 7.67 26.54
C ARG A 1195 -25.76 6.48 27.28
N ALA A 1196 -25.14 5.30 27.20
CA ALA A 1196 -25.58 4.12 27.94
C ALA A 1196 -25.10 4.16 29.40
N SER A 1197 -23.79 4.34 29.63
CA SER A 1197 -23.21 4.29 30.98
C SER A 1197 -23.04 5.65 31.67
N ILE A 1198 -23.22 6.74 30.94
CA ILE A 1198 -22.96 8.14 31.35
C ILE A 1198 -21.46 8.37 31.66
N GLU A 1199 -20.59 7.39 31.40
CA GLU A 1199 -19.14 7.50 31.61
C GLU A 1199 -18.47 8.33 30.50
N GLN A 1200 -17.42 9.05 30.85
CA GLN A 1200 -16.56 9.73 29.88
C GLN A 1200 -15.55 8.73 29.29
N VAL A 1201 -15.63 8.50 27.99
CA VAL A 1201 -14.85 7.47 27.28
C VAL A 1201 -13.81 8.13 26.39
N ASP A 1202 -12.57 7.61 26.43
CA ASP A 1202 -11.48 8.17 25.63
C ASP A 1202 -11.67 7.87 24.14
N VAL A 1203 -11.91 8.92 23.35
CA VAL A 1203 -12.10 8.90 21.90
C VAL A 1203 -10.91 8.27 21.17
N ARG A 1204 -9.69 8.46 21.65
CA ARG A 1204 -8.48 7.89 21.04
C ARG A 1204 -8.43 6.38 21.25
N ARG A 1205 -8.89 5.89 22.41
CA ARG A 1205 -9.06 4.46 22.67
C ARG A 1205 -10.15 3.85 21.79
N LEU A 1206 -11.25 4.56 21.58
CA LEU A 1206 -12.35 4.11 20.70
C LEU A 1206 -11.88 3.82 19.27
N ILE A 1207 -11.03 4.68 18.71
CA ILE A 1207 -10.55 4.51 17.33
C ILE A 1207 -9.20 3.78 17.24
N SER A 1208 -8.62 3.36 18.37
CA SER A 1208 -7.24 2.87 18.42
C SER A 1208 -6.98 1.63 17.55
N ASP A 1209 -8.01 0.83 17.33
CA ASP A 1209 -7.95 -0.37 16.49
C ASP A 1209 -8.23 -0.10 15.00
N ILE A 1210 -8.48 1.17 14.63
CA ILE A 1210 -9.03 1.59 13.34
C ILE A 1210 -8.16 2.67 12.65
N THR A 1211 -7.41 3.48 13.41
CA THR A 1211 -6.52 4.51 12.86
C THR A 1211 -5.15 3.98 12.46
N ASP A 1212 -4.72 4.33 11.24
CA ASP A 1212 -3.36 4.16 10.74
C ASP A 1212 -2.36 5.01 11.57
N GLN A 1213 -1.13 4.53 11.73
CA GLN A 1213 -0.07 5.19 12.51
C GLN A 1213 0.22 6.60 11.97
N ALA A 1214 0.11 6.73 10.66
CA ALA A 1214 0.07 7.95 9.87
C ALA A 1214 -0.91 9.03 10.31
N VAL A 1215 -2.18 8.63 10.40
CA VAL A 1215 -3.30 9.51 10.71
C VAL A 1215 -3.26 9.89 12.19
N ARG A 1216 -2.67 9.06 13.07
CA ARG A 1216 -2.36 9.44 14.46
C ARG A 1216 -1.28 10.53 14.54
N ASP A 1217 -0.25 10.42 13.69
CA ASP A 1217 0.85 11.39 13.62
C ASP A 1217 0.41 12.74 13.00
N ASP A 1218 -0.66 12.75 12.18
CA ASP A 1218 -1.26 13.96 11.60
C ASP A 1218 -2.48 14.50 12.38
N ILE A 1219 -3.22 13.65 13.09
CA ILE A 1219 -4.21 14.05 14.11
C ILE A 1219 -3.51 14.82 15.23
N ALA A 1220 -2.36 14.33 15.69
CA ALA A 1220 -1.53 15.04 16.66
C ALA A 1220 -1.01 16.39 16.12
N ALA A 1221 -0.99 16.58 14.80
CA ALA A 1221 -0.65 17.85 14.14
C ALA A 1221 -1.84 18.82 14.03
N ALA A 1222 -3.03 18.32 13.70
CA ALA A 1222 -4.28 19.10 13.63
C ALA A 1222 -4.77 19.55 15.01
N ASP A 1223 -4.51 18.72 16.02
CA ASP A 1223 -4.68 19.00 17.44
C ASP A 1223 -3.63 19.99 17.98
N ASN A 1224 -2.88 20.72 17.13
CA ASN A 1224 -2.10 21.89 17.55
C ASN A 1224 -2.49 23.19 16.83
N TYR A 1225 -3.37 23.10 15.83
CA TYR A 1225 -3.84 24.25 15.05
C TYR A 1225 -5.15 24.92 15.53
N PHE A 1226 -6.15 24.17 16.06
CA PHE A 1226 -7.49 24.74 16.32
C PHE A 1226 -7.83 25.27 17.74
N ASP A 1227 -7.14 24.89 18.84
CA ASP A 1227 -7.46 25.46 20.18
C ASP A 1227 -7.21 26.98 20.24
N ASN A 1228 -6.29 27.50 19.43
CA ASN A 1228 -5.92 28.92 19.47
C ASN A 1228 -6.88 29.85 18.71
N ARG A 1229 -7.90 29.31 18.02
CA ARG A 1229 -8.99 30.14 17.46
C ARG A 1229 -10.19 30.30 18.40
N VAL A 1230 -10.42 29.38 19.34
CA VAL A 1230 -11.59 29.47 20.23
C VAL A 1230 -11.30 30.36 21.45
N ILE A 1231 -10.05 30.39 21.95
CA ILE A 1231 -9.68 31.28 23.06
C ILE A 1231 -9.71 32.76 22.64
N HIS A 1232 -9.46 33.09 21.36
CA HIS A 1232 -9.47 34.48 20.90
C HIS A 1232 -10.86 35.09 20.64
N ASN A 1233 -11.92 34.29 20.47
CA ASN A 1233 -13.27 34.83 20.22
C ASN A 1233 -14.11 35.02 21.49
N THR A 1234 -13.62 34.65 22.68
CA THR A 1234 -14.32 34.91 23.97
C THR A 1234 -13.62 35.96 24.83
N VAL A 1235 -12.42 36.43 24.44
CA VAL A 1235 -11.66 37.45 25.20
C VAL A 1235 -11.79 38.88 24.61
N ASN A 1236 -12.38 39.04 23.41
CA ASN A 1236 -12.58 40.37 22.79
C ASN A 1236 -13.94 41.05 23.10
N GLN A 1237 -14.59 40.75 24.24
CA GLN A 1237 -15.79 41.49 24.67
C GLN A 1237 -15.73 42.19 26.04
N TYR A 1238 -14.63 42.08 26.79
CA TYR A 1238 -14.51 42.81 28.06
C TYR A 1238 -13.07 43.23 28.34
N ALA A 1239 -12.63 44.35 27.76
CA ALA A 1239 -11.65 45.26 28.36
C ALA A 1239 -11.54 46.56 27.55
N ASP A 1240 -12.39 47.54 27.87
CA ASP A 1240 -12.04 48.96 27.81
C ASP A 1240 -12.62 49.60 29.09
N GLY A 1241 -11.76 50.22 29.90
CA GLY A 1241 -12.17 51.13 30.99
C GLY A 1241 -11.81 50.73 32.42
N ASP A 1242 -10.58 51.06 32.81
CA ASP A 1242 -10.22 51.82 34.02
C ASP A 1242 -10.69 51.39 35.44
N ASN A 1243 -9.67 51.25 36.30
CA ASN A 1243 -9.38 52.08 37.49
C ASN A 1243 -9.37 51.45 38.90
N PHE A 1244 -8.28 51.81 39.60
CA PHE A 1244 -8.05 51.94 41.04
C PHE A 1244 -7.86 50.70 41.96
N ALA A 1245 -6.58 50.51 42.30
CA ALA A 1245 -6.00 50.51 43.65
C ALA A 1245 -6.51 49.53 44.73
N GLY A 1246 -5.57 48.71 45.22
CA GLY A 1246 -5.18 48.80 46.62
C GLY A 1246 -5.37 47.56 47.50
N ASN A 1247 -4.22 47.08 47.99
CA ASN A 1247 -3.97 46.51 49.33
C ASN A 1247 -4.37 45.07 49.67
N LYS A 1248 -3.30 44.26 49.81
CA LYS A 1248 -2.77 43.62 51.03
C LYS A 1248 -3.56 42.52 51.77
N ALA A 1249 -2.70 41.57 52.18
CA ALA A 1249 -2.72 40.69 53.36
C ALA A 1249 -3.42 39.33 53.14
N GLU A 1250 -2.63 38.25 53.17
CA GLU A 1250 -2.53 37.29 54.30
C GLU A 1250 -3.80 36.43 54.36
N GLY A 1251 -3.77 35.13 54.12
CA GLY A 1251 -2.86 34.14 54.70
C GLY A 1251 -3.76 33.12 55.40
N ASP A 1252 -3.43 31.84 55.24
CA ASP A 1252 -3.92 30.72 56.06
C ASP A 1252 -5.42 30.41 55.89
N SER A 1253 -5.91 29.18 55.84
CA SER A 1253 -5.43 27.89 56.31
C SER A 1253 -6.42 26.85 55.75
N ILE A 1254 -5.92 25.71 55.28
CA ILE A 1254 -5.99 24.42 55.97
C ILE A 1254 -7.24 23.61 55.62
N ASP A 1255 -6.95 22.45 55.01
CA ASP A 1255 -7.60 21.16 55.17
C ASP A 1255 -9.09 21.04 54.80
N THR A 1256 -9.59 19.96 54.21
CA THR A 1256 -9.14 18.58 54.29
C THR A 1256 -9.92 17.80 53.23
N GLN A 1257 -9.25 16.81 52.64
CA GLN A 1257 -9.76 15.46 52.45
C GLN A 1257 -10.89 15.12 51.45
N ILE A 1258 -10.48 14.18 50.59
CA ILE A 1258 -11.09 12.86 50.37
C ILE A 1258 -12.03 12.72 49.16
N ASN A 1259 -11.49 11.97 48.20
CA ASN A 1259 -12.11 10.95 47.36
C ASN A 1259 -13.43 11.29 46.66
N ARG A 1260 -13.36 11.46 45.34
CA ARG A 1260 -13.59 10.36 44.39
C ARG A 1260 -13.17 10.77 42.99
#